data_AF-A0A6J0Y6T7-F1
#
_entry.id   AF-A0A6J0Y6T7-F1
#
_cell.length_a   1.000
_cell.length_b   1.000
_cell.length_c   1.000
_cell.angle_alpha   90.00
_cell.angle_beta   90.00
_cell.angle_gamma   90.00
#
_symmetry.space_group_name_H-M   'P 1'
#
loop_
_entity.id
_entity.type
_entity.pdbx_description
1 polymer ?
#
loop_
_entity_poly.entity_id
_entity_poly.type
_entity_poly.pdbx_seq_one_letter_code
_entity_poly.pdbx_strand_id
1 'polypeptide(L)'
;MNSCIIVMRLLLSGPFLFAPAWSYNLDVRHVQNFSFPLAGRHFGYRVLQVGSRVVVGAPSEGNSRGNLYQCQPETGECLQVTLSSNYTSKYLGMTLATDPTSGNVLACDPGLSRTCDQNIYLSGLCYLILQNLRGPVLQGHPGYQECIKGNVDLVFLFDGSRSLQQDEFEKIVDFMKDVMKKLSNSSYQFAAVQFSTDFKTEFTFLDYIRQKDPDSLLAGVKHMRLLTNTFGAINYVAKEVFRQELGARPDATKVLIIITDGEATDEHNIDAAKDIIRYIIGIGKNFQTKESQEALHQFASKPAEEFVKILDTFEKLKDLFTELQKKIYAIEGTSKQDLTSFNMELSSSGISVDLSEGHGVVGAVGAKDWAGGFLDLKADLESSTFVGNEPLTVESKGGYLGYTVTWLPSQGTTSLLAAGAPRYQHVGRVLLFQQPKGGGPWSQIQEIDGSQVGSYFGGELCGVDMDRDGETELLLIAAPLYYGEQRGGRVFIYQKKQLGFQMVSELQGETGYPLGRFGAAIAALTDINGDELTDVAVGAPLEEQGAVYIFNGQQGGLSPRPSQRIEGTQMSSGIQWFGRSIHGVKDLSGDGLADVAVGAEGQVIVLSSRPVVDIITNMSFSPAEIPVHEVECSYSTSNQKKEGVNITVCFQVKSLISTFQGHLVANLTYTLQLDGHRTRSRGLFPGGKHELTRNIAVTSVKSCFMFWFHFPLCIQDLISPINVSLSYSLWEEEGTPRDPRAGRDIPPILKPSPHSETKEIPFEKNCGEDKTCEADLKLTFSDMGSKILRLTPSASLSVGLTLRNTAEDAYWVQVTLTFPQGLSFRKVETLKPHSHVPVGCEELPEEIMLQSRALSCNVSSPIFGADSVVDIQVMFHTLQKDSWGDFIKLDASVSCNNENLSLLEDNSVTASIPVMYPINILTKDQENSTLYISFTPESPKTQYVKHIYQVRIQPTNYDNVPPLEALVRVPRLHSEGLITHEWSIQMEPPVNCSPQNLESPSDVAEPCSFGTEFRCPVDFRQEILVQMIGKVELRGTIKASSTLSLCSSLSISFNSSKHFHLYGSNASMAQVVMKVDLVYEKEMLYLYVLSGIGGLLLLLLIFIALYKVGFFKRNLKEKMEANVDASSEIPGEDAGQPEIEKELKDPSCLEPLQKNDACPEDEEGSGGD
;
A
#
# COMPACT_ATOMS: atom_id res chain seq x y z
N MET A 1 24.53 15.30 53.52
CA MET A 1 24.15 13.87 53.62
C MET A 1 24.21 13.27 52.23
N ASN A 2 24.94 12.17 51.97
CA ASN A 2 25.15 11.71 50.58
C ASN A 2 25.54 10.21 50.43
N SER A 3 24.80 9.28 51.06
CA SER A 3 25.11 7.82 50.95
C SER A 3 23.93 6.84 50.99
N CYS A 4 22.71 7.21 51.41
CA CYS A 4 21.63 6.24 51.62
C CYS A 4 20.68 6.00 50.43
N ILE A 5 20.68 6.86 49.40
CA ILE A 5 19.69 6.79 48.30
C ILE A 5 20.12 5.85 47.16
N ILE A 6 21.42 5.58 47.02
CA ILE A 6 21.97 4.77 45.90
C ILE A 6 21.76 3.25 46.12
N VAL A 7 21.61 2.79 47.36
CA VAL A 7 21.58 1.35 47.70
C VAL A 7 20.19 0.72 47.45
N MET A 8 19.11 1.51 47.47
CA MET A 8 17.73 0.98 47.51
C MET A 8 17.04 0.82 46.14
N ARG A 9 17.76 0.99 45.02
CA ARG A 9 17.30 0.64 43.67
C ARG A 9 17.91 -0.66 43.10
N LEU A 10 18.77 -1.34 43.85
CA LEU A 10 19.58 -2.48 43.39
C LEU A 10 19.06 -3.86 43.83
N LEU A 11 17.83 -3.94 44.36
CA LEU A 11 17.25 -5.17 44.93
C LEU A 11 15.84 -5.52 44.40
N LEU A 12 15.39 -4.88 43.32
CA LEU A 12 14.12 -5.21 42.64
C LEU A 12 14.27 -5.63 41.17
N SER A 13 15.50 -5.69 40.66
CA SER A 13 15.83 -6.38 39.41
C SER A 13 16.28 -7.81 39.73
N GLY A 14 15.36 -8.77 39.62
CA GLY A 14 15.72 -10.19 39.63
C GLY A 14 16.61 -10.54 38.42
N PRO A 15 17.47 -11.56 38.51
CA PRO A 15 18.42 -11.90 37.46
C PRO A 15 17.73 -12.61 36.28
N PHE A 16 17.05 -11.85 35.43
CA PHE A 16 16.92 -12.23 34.02
C PHE A 16 18.33 -12.15 33.41
N LEU A 17 19.00 -13.30 33.36
CA LEU A 17 20.30 -13.45 32.72
C LEU A 17 20.16 -13.14 31.22
N PHE A 18 21.17 -12.47 30.67
CA PHE A 18 21.20 -12.07 29.27
C PHE A 18 21.15 -13.29 28.34
N ALA A 19 20.20 -13.28 27.40
CA ALA A 19 20.18 -14.17 26.24
C ALA A 19 19.69 -13.43 24.97
N PRO A 20 20.41 -12.39 24.48
CA PRO A 20 20.16 -11.80 23.17
C PRO A 20 20.62 -12.78 22.07
N ALA A 21 19.80 -13.80 21.81
CA ALA A 21 20.04 -14.83 20.81
C ALA A 21 18.73 -15.32 20.19
N TRP A 22 17.95 -14.38 19.62
CA TRP A 22 16.73 -14.70 18.88
C TRP A 22 17.07 -15.30 17.50
N SER A 23 17.58 -16.54 17.49
CA SER A 23 17.70 -17.35 16.28
C SER A 23 16.49 -18.29 16.18
N TYR A 24 15.69 -18.15 15.13
CA TYR A 24 15.04 -19.31 14.52
C TYR A 24 15.88 -19.78 13.32
N ASN A 25 15.56 -20.97 12.78
CA ASN A 25 16.19 -21.66 11.65
C ASN A 25 17.55 -21.18 11.07
N LEU A 26 17.69 -20.00 10.45
CA LEU A 26 18.96 -19.56 9.82
C LEU A 26 20.18 -19.68 10.77
N ASP A 27 21.25 -20.33 10.30
CA ASP A 27 22.48 -20.59 11.05
C ASP A 27 23.40 -19.37 11.03
N VAL A 28 23.37 -18.59 12.12
CA VAL A 28 24.25 -17.44 12.35
C VAL A 28 25.65 -17.82 12.84
N ARG A 29 25.94 -19.10 13.10
CA ARG A 29 27.24 -19.57 13.62
C ARG A 29 28.16 -20.13 12.52
N HIS A 30 27.59 -20.73 11.47
CA HIS A 30 28.34 -21.35 10.37
C HIS A 30 28.16 -20.62 9.03
N VAL A 31 28.30 -19.29 9.05
CA VAL A 31 28.07 -18.44 7.88
C VAL A 31 29.20 -18.53 6.86
N GLN A 32 28.88 -18.48 5.56
CA GLN A 32 29.89 -18.35 4.51
C GLN A 32 30.04 -16.88 4.10
N ASN A 33 31.24 -16.32 4.28
CA ASN A 33 31.56 -14.94 3.89
C ASN A 33 32.45 -14.92 2.65
N PHE A 34 31.94 -14.35 1.56
CA PHE A 34 32.68 -14.03 0.34
C PHE A 34 33.26 -12.62 0.43
N SER A 35 34.57 -12.52 0.63
CA SER A 35 35.32 -11.26 0.56
C SER A 35 36.75 -11.52 0.07
N PHE A 36 37.31 -10.59 -0.71
CA PHE A 36 38.64 -10.72 -1.31
C PHE A 36 39.32 -9.35 -1.50
N PRO A 37 40.67 -9.25 -1.52
CA PRO A 37 41.38 -7.96 -1.46
C PRO A 37 41.16 -6.99 -2.63
N LEU A 38 40.52 -7.44 -3.72
CA LEU A 38 40.16 -6.62 -4.89
C LEU A 38 38.69 -6.19 -4.90
N ALA A 39 37.89 -6.58 -3.90
CA ALA A 39 36.49 -6.20 -3.78
C ALA A 39 36.37 -4.70 -3.44
N GLY A 40 35.65 -3.94 -4.28
CA GLY A 40 35.29 -2.57 -3.97
C GLY A 40 34.17 -2.48 -2.91
N ARG A 41 33.99 -1.30 -2.30
CA ARG A 41 32.98 -1.01 -1.25
C ARG A 41 31.51 -1.29 -1.66
N HIS A 42 31.26 -1.53 -2.94
CA HIS A 42 29.94 -1.86 -3.46
C HIS A 42 29.86 -3.27 -4.08
N PHE A 43 30.89 -4.11 -3.95
CA PHE A 43 30.68 -5.55 -4.02
C PHE A 43 29.69 -5.94 -2.92
N GLY A 44 28.58 -6.58 -3.31
CA GLY A 44 27.41 -6.81 -2.45
C GLY A 44 26.29 -5.77 -2.60
N TYR A 45 26.34 -4.88 -3.60
CA TYR A 45 25.25 -3.90 -3.86
C TYR A 45 23.94 -4.58 -4.31
N ARG A 46 24.05 -5.67 -5.07
CA ARG A 46 22.97 -6.62 -5.39
C ARG A 46 23.52 -8.04 -5.27
N VAL A 47 22.68 -8.96 -4.81
CA VAL A 47 22.94 -10.41 -4.71
C VAL A 47 21.77 -11.16 -5.33
N LEU A 48 22.04 -12.26 -6.03
CA LEU A 48 21.04 -13.00 -6.81
C LEU A 48 21.42 -14.48 -6.89
N GLN A 49 20.53 -15.41 -6.54
CA GLN A 49 20.85 -16.86 -6.55
C GLN A 49 20.46 -17.51 -7.87
N VAL A 50 21.45 -18.08 -8.58
CA VAL A 50 21.29 -18.60 -9.95
C VAL A 50 21.92 -19.99 -10.04
N GLY A 51 21.10 -21.02 -9.86
CA GLY A 51 21.56 -22.38 -9.58
C GLY A 51 22.23 -22.46 -8.21
N SER A 52 23.22 -23.33 -8.04
CA SER A 52 24.05 -23.46 -6.83
C SER A 52 25.14 -22.37 -6.72
N ARG A 53 24.83 -21.13 -7.13
CA ARG A 53 25.77 -20.00 -7.16
C ARG A 53 25.11 -18.67 -6.86
N VAL A 54 25.89 -17.74 -6.31
CA VAL A 54 25.46 -16.36 -6.08
C VAL A 54 26.10 -15.45 -7.12
N VAL A 55 25.28 -14.68 -7.83
CA VAL A 55 25.70 -13.58 -8.70
C VAL A 55 25.73 -12.31 -7.87
N VAL A 56 26.84 -11.56 -7.93
CA VAL A 56 27.07 -10.37 -7.12
C VAL A 56 27.31 -9.16 -8.02
N GLY A 57 26.48 -8.13 -7.84
CA GLY A 57 26.65 -6.82 -8.43
C GLY A 57 27.70 -6.01 -7.66
N ALA A 58 28.66 -5.45 -8.40
CA ALA A 58 29.77 -4.67 -7.86
C ALA A 58 30.00 -3.38 -8.69
N PRO A 59 29.11 -2.38 -8.58
CA PRO A 59 29.37 -1.05 -9.14
C PRO A 59 30.58 -0.38 -8.44
N SER A 60 31.09 0.72 -8.99
CA SER A 60 32.36 1.34 -8.56
C SER A 60 32.21 2.79 -8.09
N GLU A 61 33.04 3.16 -7.10
CA GLU A 61 33.31 4.54 -6.74
C GLU A 61 34.41 5.14 -7.64
N GLY A 62 34.39 6.46 -7.86
CA GLY A 62 35.40 7.17 -8.66
C GLY A 62 35.37 6.83 -10.16
N ASN A 63 36.55 6.56 -10.73
CA ASN A 63 36.77 6.26 -12.15
C ASN A 63 36.87 4.75 -12.46
N SER A 64 36.72 3.87 -11.46
CA SER A 64 36.73 2.42 -11.66
C SER A 64 35.46 1.96 -12.37
N ARG A 65 35.54 0.83 -13.09
CA ARG A 65 34.36 0.23 -13.76
C ARG A 65 33.57 -0.64 -12.79
N GLY A 66 32.25 -0.68 -12.98
CA GLY A 66 31.36 -1.64 -12.34
C GLY A 66 31.57 -3.02 -12.93
N ASN A 67 31.26 -4.06 -12.17
CA ASN A 67 31.49 -5.46 -12.54
C ASN A 67 30.40 -6.38 -11.99
N LEU A 68 30.32 -7.56 -12.59
CA LEU A 68 29.55 -8.69 -12.08
C LEU A 68 30.53 -9.79 -11.64
N TYR A 69 30.19 -10.48 -10.55
CA TYR A 69 30.94 -11.63 -10.05
C TYR A 69 30.02 -12.85 -9.89
N GLN A 70 30.58 -14.04 -10.04
CA GLN A 70 29.93 -15.32 -9.80
C GLN A 70 30.68 -16.04 -8.68
N CYS A 71 30.03 -16.21 -7.53
CA CYS A 71 30.55 -16.86 -6.34
C CYS A 71 29.97 -18.28 -6.20
N GLN A 72 30.81 -19.27 -5.88
CA GLN A 72 30.41 -20.67 -5.75
C GLN A 72 30.61 -21.18 -4.31
N PRO A 73 29.54 -21.49 -3.57
CA PRO A 73 29.60 -21.94 -2.17
C PRO A 73 30.52 -23.13 -1.90
N GLU A 74 30.53 -24.13 -2.78
CA GLU A 74 31.39 -25.32 -2.65
C GLU A 74 32.89 -25.00 -2.60
N THR A 75 33.33 -23.88 -3.18
CA THR A 75 34.75 -23.50 -3.27
C THR A 75 35.12 -22.26 -2.43
N GLY A 76 34.14 -21.41 -2.10
CA GLY A 76 34.38 -20.10 -1.49
C GLY A 76 34.98 -19.06 -2.46
N GLU A 77 35.15 -19.40 -3.74
CA GLU A 77 35.73 -18.49 -4.74
C GLU A 77 34.66 -17.63 -5.43
N CYS A 78 35.02 -16.37 -5.72
CA CYS A 78 34.27 -15.46 -6.58
C CYS A 78 35.08 -15.11 -7.83
N LEU A 79 34.53 -15.37 -9.01
CA LEU A 79 35.15 -15.09 -10.30
C LEU A 79 34.42 -13.93 -11.01
N GLN A 80 35.17 -13.02 -11.62
CA GLN A 80 34.61 -11.91 -12.40
C GLN A 80 33.97 -12.44 -13.70
N VAL A 81 32.77 -11.95 -14.03
CA VAL A 81 32.06 -12.29 -15.27
C VAL A 81 32.52 -11.36 -16.39
N THR A 82 33.05 -11.92 -17.47
CA THR A 82 33.51 -11.15 -18.64
C THR A 82 32.39 -10.98 -19.66
N LEU A 83 31.76 -9.81 -19.71
CA LEU A 83 30.79 -9.44 -20.73
C LEU A 83 31.50 -8.97 -22.01
N SER A 84 31.05 -9.45 -23.18
CA SER A 84 31.58 -9.08 -24.49
C SER A 84 31.01 -7.74 -24.99
N SER A 85 31.33 -6.65 -24.31
CA SER A 85 30.81 -5.31 -24.61
C SER A 85 31.93 -4.29 -24.91
N ASN A 86 31.64 -3.34 -25.79
CA ASN A 86 32.50 -2.20 -26.08
C ASN A 86 32.41 -1.11 -24.99
N TYR A 87 31.41 -1.16 -24.12
CA TYR A 87 31.16 -0.15 -23.08
C TYR A 87 30.91 -0.78 -21.71
N THR A 88 31.46 -0.17 -20.67
CA THR A 88 31.18 -0.50 -19.27
C THR A 88 31.49 0.73 -18.43
N SER A 89 30.48 1.27 -17.75
CA SER A 89 30.61 2.41 -16.86
C SER A 89 30.97 1.95 -15.43
N LYS A 90 30.88 2.86 -14.46
CA LYS A 90 30.93 2.53 -13.03
C LYS A 90 29.64 1.89 -12.47
N TYR A 91 28.53 1.92 -13.21
CA TYR A 91 27.20 1.51 -12.77
C TYR A 91 26.84 0.05 -13.08
N LEU A 92 27.61 -0.68 -13.89
CA LEU A 92 27.39 -2.12 -14.11
C LEU A 92 27.37 -2.87 -12.75
N GLY A 93 26.32 -3.66 -12.53
CA GLY A 93 26.08 -4.36 -11.26
C GLY A 93 25.26 -3.57 -10.24
N MET A 94 24.78 -2.37 -10.59
CA MET A 94 23.73 -1.68 -9.83
C MET A 94 22.39 -2.43 -9.91
N THR A 95 22.11 -3.10 -11.03
CA THR A 95 20.86 -3.80 -11.31
C THR A 95 21.09 -5.23 -11.81
N LEU A 96 20.34 -6.15 -11.20
CA LEU A 96 20.35 -7.59 -11.45
C LEU A 96 18.96 -8.15 -11.10
N ALA A 97 18.39 -8.97 -11.98
CA ALA A 97 17.22 -9.79 -11.72
C ALA A 97 17.34 -11.16 -12.42
N THR A 98 16.63 -12.18 -11.92
CA THR A 98 16.51 -13.50 -12.55
C THR A 98 15.04 -13.80 -12.78
N ASP A 99 14.73 -14.39 -13.92
CA ASP A 99 13.44 -15.08 -14.10
C ASP A 99 13.48 -16.38 -13.24
N PRO A 100 12.53 -16.59 -12.30
CA PRO A 100 12.50 -17.81 -11.49
C PRO A 100 12.27 -19.08 -12.30
N THR A 101 11.53 -18.98 -13.41
CA THR A 101 11.05 -20.11 -14.23
C THR A 101 12.11 -20.56 -15.24
N SER A 102 12.74 -19.61 -15.95
CA SER A 102 13.72 -19.90 -17.00
C SER A 102 15.17 -19.86 -16.52
N GLY A 103 15.46 -19.25 -15.37
CA GLY A 103 16.82 -19.06 -14.85
C GLY A 103 17.67 -18.08 -15.67
N ASN A 104 17.05 -17.31 -16.57
CA ASN A 104 17.71 -16.26 -17.33
C ASN A 104 17.98 -15.05 -16.43
N VAL A 105 19.15 -14.43 -16.59
CA VAL A 105 19.59 -13.28 -15.79
C VAL A 105 19.62 -12.02 -16.65
N LEU A 106 18.98 -10.94 -16.22
CA LEU A 106 19.11 -9.62 -16.83
C LEU A 106 19.96 -8.73 -15.93
N ALA A 107 21.04 -8.21 -16.48
CA ALA A 107 21.93 -7.26 -15.82
C ALA A 107 21.97 -5.96 -16.62
N CYS A 108 21.92 -4.80 -15.96
CA CYS A 108 21.99 -3.51 -16.64
C CYS A 108 23.15 -2.63 -16.14
N ASP A 109 23.58 -1.75 -17.02
CA ASP A 109 24.47 -0.63 -16.77
C ASP A 109 23.70 0.65 -17.13
N PRO A 110 23.02 1.31 -16.16
CA PRO A 110 22.28 2.57 -16.38
C PRO A 110 23.18 3.78 -16.62
N GLY A 111 24.47 3.56 -16.87
CA GLY A 111 25.52 4.58 -16.93
C GLY A 111 26.00 4.95 -18.34
N LEU A 112 25.26 4.62 -19.42
CA LEU A 112 25.68 4.90 -20.80
C LEU A 112 25.59 6.40 -21.13
N SER A 113 26.61 7.14 -20.71
CA SER A 113 26.77 8.57 -20.94
C SER A 113 27.34 8.88 -22.33
N ARG A 114 26.72 9.79 -23.09
CA ARG A 114 27.22 10.26 -24.40
C ARG A 114 27.03 11.78 -24.56
N THR A 115 28.02 12.46 -25.16
CA THR A 115 27.96 13.91 -25.40
C THR A 115 27.24 14.21 -26.72
N CYS A 116 26.28 15.13 -26.71
CA CYS A 116 25.62 15.65 -27.89
C CYS A 116 25.65 17.20 -27.88
N ASP A 117 26.45 17.79 -28.77
CA ASP A 117 26.93 19.17 -28.71
C ASP A 117 27.48 19.56 -27.32
N GLN A 118 26.75 20.37 -26.54
CA GLN A 118 27.13 20.75 -25.17
C GLN A 118 26.44 19.90 -24.08
N ASN A 119 25.47 19.07 -24.48
CA ASN A 119 24.65 18.29 -23.58
C ASN A 119 25.27 16.90 -23.33
N ILE A 120 24.95 16.30 -22.19
CA ILE A 120 25.33 14.92 -21.86
C ILE A 120 24.05 14.12 -21.71
N TYR A 121 23.85 13.14 -22.58
CA TYR A 121 22.74 12.19 -22.51
C TYR A 121 23.14 11.00 -21.62
N LEU A 122 22.18 10.39 -20.94
CA LEU A 122 22.36 9.26 -20.02
C LEU A 122 21.20 8.27 -20.18
N SER A 123 21.52 7.06 -20.65
CA SER A 123 20.57 5.93 -20.76
C SER A 123 21.23 4.64 -20.29
N GLY A 124 20.51 3.52 -20.38
CA GLY A 124 21.02 2.19 -20.07
C GLY A 124 21.60 1.41 -21.25
N LEU A 125 22.34 0.38 -20.88
CA LEU A 125 22.73 -0.77 -21.69
C LEU A 125 22.44 -2.03 -20.85
N CYS A 126 21.63 -2.95 -21.37
CA CYS A 126 21.19 -4.15 -20.66
C CYS A 126 21.63 -5.43 -21.37
N TYR A 127 21.90 -6.47 -20.58
CA TYR A 127 22.45 -7.75 -21.00
C TYR A 127 21.56 -8.90 -20.51
N LEU A 128 20.86 -9.59 -21.42
CA LEU A 128 20.11 -10.81 -21.11
C LEU A 128 21.02 -12.02 -21.32
N ILE A 129 21.27 -12.76 -20.24
CA ILE A 129 22.23 -13.86 -20.19
C ILE A 129 21.43 -15.16 -20.05
N LEU A 130 21.42 -15.95 -21.12
CA LEU A 130 20.51 -17.10 -21.24
C LEU A 130 21.08 -18.36 -20.57
N GLN A 131 20.24 -19.06 -19.80
CA GLN A 131 20.47 -20.33 -19.09
C GLN A 131 21.60 -20.37 -18.03
N ASN A 132 22.68 -19.59 -18.16
CA ASN A 132 23.83 -19.58 -17.25
C ASN A 132 24.75 -18.38 -17.57
N LEU A 133 25.55 -17.90 -16.59
CA LEU A 133 26.53 -16.80 -16.78
C LEU A 133 27.70 -17.07 -17.76
N ARG A 134 27.65 -18.16 -18.53
CA ARG A 134 28.57 -18.49 -19.63
C ARG A 134 27.84 -18.79 -20.95
N GLY A 135 26.52 -18.61 -20.97
CA GLY A 135 25.67 -18.78 -22.15
C GLY A 135 25.78 -17.60 -23.13
N PRO A 136 25.00 -17.62 -24.22
CA PRO A 136 24.90 -16.48 -25.12
C PRO A 136 24.31 -15.27 -24.38
N VAL A 137 24.90 -14.10 -24.65
CA VAL A 137 24.47 -12.80 -24.09
C VAL A 137 23.84 -11.98 -25.21
N LEU A 138 22.57 -11.64 -25.05
CA LEU A 138 21.92 -10.61 -25.86
C LEU A 138 22.16 -9.25 -25.21
N GLN A 139 22.30 -8.20 -26.02
CA GLN A 139 22.50 -6.83 -25.54
C GLN A 139 21.49 -5.89 -26.20
N GLY A 140 20.97 -4.94 -25.42
CA GLY A 140 20.04 -3.92 -25.91
C GLY A 140 20.27 -2.58 -25.24
N HIS A 141 19.71 -1.53 -25.85
CA HIS A 141 19.81 -0.14 -25.38
C HIS A 141 18.41 0.43 -25.11
N PRO A 142 17.71 0.03 -24.03
CA PRO A 142 16.32 0.46 -23.79
C PRO A 142 16.22 1.97 -23.66
N GLY A 143 15.25 2.61 -24.32
CA GLY A 143 15.04 4.06 -24.20
C GLY A 143 16.24 4.92 -24.61
N TYR A 144 17.07 4.43 -25.54
CA TYR A 144 18.25 5.13 -26.06
C TYR A 144 17.83 6.19 -27.10
N GLN A 145 18.00 7.48 -26.76
CA GLN A 145 17.87 8.57 -27.72
C GLN A 145 19.16 8.76 -28.54
N GLU A 146 19.06 8.82 -29.87
CA GLU A 146 20.18 9.16 -30.74
C GLU A 146 20.64 10.62 -30.58
N CYS A 147 21.92 10.88 -30.85
CA CYS A 147 22.44 12.25 -30.82
C CYS A 147 22.06 13.01 -32.11
N ILE A 148 21.20 14.02 -31.96
CA ILE A 148 20.88 14.98 -33.02
C ILE A 148 21.41 16.35 -32.58
N LYS A 149 22.53 16.74 -33.17
CA LYS A 149 23.18 18.05 -32.98
C LYS A 149 22.35 19.18 -33.58
N GLY A 150 22.56 20.41 -33.12
CA GLY A 150 21.87 21.59 -33.64
C GLY A 150 22.12 21.87 -35.13
N ASN A 151 23.30 21.53 -35.66
CA ASN A 151 23.54 21.51 -37.10
C ASN A 151 23.01 20.18 -37.69
N VAL A 152 22.04 20.24 -38.61
CA VAL A 152 21.45 19.06 -39.25
C VAL A 152 21.42 19.22 -40.77
N ASP A 153 21.92 18.22 -41.48
CA ASP A 153 21.84 18.09 -42.94
C ASP A 153 20.81 17.01 -43.26
N LEU A 154 19.67 17.41 -43.82
CA LEU A 154 18.52 16.55 -44.06
C LEU A 154 18.31 16.31 -45.56
N VAL A 155 18.31 15.05 -45.98
CA VAL A 155 17.95 14.66 -47.34
C VAL A 155 16.54 14.09 -47.35
N PHE A 156 15.67 14.63 -48.20
CA PHE A 156 14.45 13.95 -48.60
C PHE A 156 14.77 12.96 -49.72
N LEU A 157 14.52 11.68 -49.50
CA LEU A 157 14.60 10.64 -50.52
C LEU A 157 13.19 10.16 -50.82
N PHE A 158 12.60 10.72 -51.87
CA PHE A 158 11.17 10.60 -52.13
C PHE A 158 10.89 9.82 -53.40
N ASP A 159 9.87 8.97 -53.32
CA ASP A 159 9.52 8.03 -54.36
C ASP A 159 8.89 8.73 -55.58
N GLY A 160 9.29 8.28 -56.76
CA GLY A 160 8.81 8.68 -58.07
C GLY A 160 8.27 7.50 -58.89
N SER A 161 7.96 6.37 -58.24
CA SER A 161 7.39 5.14 -58.78
C SER A 161 6.16 5.33 -59.68
N ARG A 162 5.75 4.26 -60.37
CA ARG A 162 4.51 4.22 -61.16
C ARG A 162 3.24 4.04 -60.31
N SER A 163 3.34 3.58 -59.06
CA SER A 163 2.18 3.29 -58.21
C SER A 163 1.48 4.56 -57.74
N LEU A 164 2.26 5.60 -57.39
CA LEU A 164 1.79 6.95 -57.11
C LEU A 164 0.94 7.53 -58.24
N GLN A 165 -0.22 8.09 -57.90
CA GLN A 165 -0.96 9.01 -58.76
C GLN A 165 -0.33 10.41 -58.75
N GLN A 166 -0.74 11.27 -59.70
CA GLN A 166 -0.18 12.62 -59.82
C GLN A 166 -0.46 13.48 -58.57
N ASP A 167 -1.65 13.36 -57.96
CA ASP A 167 -2.00 14.09 -56.74
C ASP A 167 -1.30 13.51 -55.50
N GLU A 168 -1.07 12.19 -55.45
CA GLU A 168 -0.29 11.54 -54.39
C GLU A 168 1.18 12.00 -54.43
N PHE A 169 1.77 12.06 -55.63
CA PHE A 169 3.11 12.63 -55.83
C PHE A 169 3.19 14.13 -55.48
N GLU A 170 2.18 14.92 -55.84
CA GLU A 170 2.10 16.35 -55.48
C GLU A 170 1.97 16.55 -53.95
N LYS A 171 1.23 15.69 -53.23
CA LYS A 171 1.16 15.72 -51.76
C LYS A 171 2.52 15.46 -51.09
N ILE A 172 3.36 14.57 -51.65
CA ILE A 172 4.73 14.34 -51.15
C ILE A 172 5.58 15.60 -51.33
N VAL A 173 5.53 16.22 -52.52
CA VAL A 173 6.28 17.44 -52.84
C VAL A 173 5.82 18.61 -51.95
N ASP A 174 4.52 18.73 -51.67
CA ASP A 174 3.98 19.76 -50.79
C ASP A 174 4.32 19.52 -49.31
N PHE A 175 4.35 18.27 -48.83
CA PHE A 175 4.89 17.94 -47.51
C PHE A 175 6.36 18.38 -47.35
N MET A 176 7.20 18.13 -48.36
CA MET A 176 8.60 18.58 -48.37
C MET A 176 8.70 20.11 -48.30
N LYS A 177 7.88 20.84 -49.08
CA LYS A 177 7.81 22.31 -49.00
C LYS A 177 7.40 22.79 -47.61
N ASP A 178 6.37 22.22 -47.01
CA ASP A 178 5.87 22.63 -45.69
C ASP A 178 6.92 22.41 -44.60
N VAL A 179 7.65 21.28 -44.62
CA VAL A 179 8.80 21.02 -43.73
C VAL A 179 9.89 22.10 -43.91
N MET A 180 10.33 22.31 -45.16
CA MET A 180 11.41 23.27 -45.44
C MET A 180 11.02 24.72 -45.14
N LYS A 181 9.75 25.11 -45.37
CA LYS A 181 9.21 26.44 -45.03
C LYS A 181 9.20 26.66 -43.53
N LYS A 182 8.73 25.67 -42.76
CA LYS A 182 8.64 25.76 -41.29
C LYS A 182 10.00 25.82 -40.61
N LEU A 183 10.97 25.07 -41.12
CA LEU A 183 12.34 24.99 -40.62
C LEU A 183 13.30 25.99 -41.29
N SER A 184 12.80 26.91 -42.12
CA SER A 184 13.61 27.87 -42.90
C SER A 184 14.54 28.77 -42.07
N ASN A 185 14.14 29.10 -40.84
CA ASN A 185 14.89 29.92 -39.88
C ASN A 185 15.89 29.14 -39.01
N SER A 186 15.91 27.80 -39.12
CA SER A 186 16.77 26.93 -38.31
C SER A 186 18.20 26.81 -38.88
N SER A 187 19.02 26.04 -38.17
CA SER A 187 20.33 25.53 -38.59
C SER A 187 20.25 24.29 -39.51
N TYR A 188 19.06 23.87 -39.94
CA TYR A 188 18.89 22.80 -40.93
C TYR A 188 19.29 23.25 -42.33
N GLN A 189 19.90 22.33 -43.07
CA GLN A 189 20.12 22.45 -44.51
C GLN A 189 19.46 21.26 -45.20
N PHE A 190 18.83 21.49 -46.35
CA PHE A 190 18.06 20.48 -47.06
C PHE A 190 18.68 20.13 -48.42
N ALA A 191 18.55 18.87 -48.81
CA ALA A 191 18.69 18.42 -50.19
C ALA A 191 17.50 17.49 -50.52
N ALA A 192 17.20 17.32 -51.81
CA ALA A 192 16.14 16.41 -52.25
C ALA A 192 16.60 15.51 -53.39
N VAL A 193 16.28 14.23 -53.28
CA VAL A 193 16.52 13.20 -54.29
C VAL A 193 15.21 12.49 -54.59
N GLN A 194 14.82 12.51 -55.85
CA GLN A 194 13.79 11.62 -56.36
C GLN A 194 14.42 10.28 -56.72
N PHE A 195 13.77 9.17 -56.34
CA PHE A 195 14.18 7.83 -56.78
C PHE A 195 13.03 7.07 -57.45
N SER A 196 13.39 6.21 -58.39
CA SER A 196 12.46 5.25 -58.99
C SER A 196 13.27 4.04 -59.46
N THR A 197 13.38 3.77 -60.78
CA THR A 197 14.45 2.90 -61.31
C THR A 197 15.80 3.62 -61.31
N ASP A 198 15.79 4.91 -61.66
CA ASP A 198 16.94 5.82 -61.65
C ASP A 198 16.90 6.74 -60.41
N PHE A 199 17.99 7.45 -60.14
CA PHE A 199 18.13 8.40 -59.02
C PHE A 199 18.46 9.80 -59.53
N LYS A 200 17.78 10.83 -59.03
CA LYS A 200 18.03 12.22 -59.42
C LYS A 200 17.99 13.16 -58.22
N THR A 201 19.10 13.81 -57.93
CA THR A 201 19.12 14.98 -57.05
C THR A 201 18.40 16.14 -57.72
N GLU A 202 17.33 16.64 -57.09
CA GLU A 202 16.55 17.79 -57.55
C GLU A 202 17.22 19.11 -57.14
N PHE A 203 17.75 19.18 -55.91
CA PHE A 203 18.61 20.26 -55.45
C PHE A 203 19.57 19.77 -54.36
N THR A 204 20.76 20.37 -54.29
CA THR A 204 21.78 20.08 -53.28
C THR A 204 21.68 20.99 -52.06
N PHE A 205 22.41 20.69 -50.97
CA PHE A 205 22.54 21.59 -49.83
C PHE A 205 23.06 22.96 -50.24
N LEU A 206 24.02 23.02 -51.17
CA LEU A 206 24.56 24.26 -51.72
C LEU A 206 23.52 25.09 -52.47
N ASP A 207 22.57 24.46 -53.14
CA ASP A 207 21.47 25.16 -53.84
C ASP A 207 20.41 25.65 -52.86
N TYR A 208 20.09 24.85 -51.84
CA TYR A 208 19.25 25.30 -50.73
C TYR A 208 19.85 26.52 -50.00
N ILE A 209 21.16 26.51 -49.72
CA ILE A 209 21.87 27.66 -49.10
C ILE A 209 21.77 28.92 -49.98
N ARG A 210 21.83 28.78 -51.31
CA ARG A 210 21.78 29.91 -52.25
C ARG A 210 20.39 30.53 -52.38
N GLN A 211 19.34 29.72 -52.41
CA GLN A 211 18.00 30.17 -52.79
C GLN A 211 17.01 30.21 -51.61
N LYS A 212 17.14 29.31 -50.63
CA LYS A 212 16.28 29.12 -49.44
C LYS A 212 14.75 29.10 -49.63
N ASP A 213 14.25 29.18 -50.86
CA ASP A 213 12.83 29.08 -51.22
C ASP A 213 12.46 27.67 -51.71
N PRO A 214 11.67 26.90 -50.94
CA PRO A 214 11.24 25.56 -51.33
C PRO A 214 10.30 25.53 -52.53
N ASP A 215 9.55 26.60 -52.80
CA ASP A 215 8.64 26.64 -53.95
C ASP A 215 9.44 26.73 -55.25
N SER A 216 10.44 27.61 -55.34
CA SER A 216 11.33 27.68 -56.49
C SER A 216 12.20 26.43 -56.66
N LEU A 217 12.74 25.86 -55.57
CA LEU A 217 13.61 24.68 -55.62
C LEU A 217 12.88 23.42 -56.11
N LEU A 218 11.58 23.30 -55.83
CA LEU A 218 10.77 22.13 -56.22
C LEU A 218 9.89 22.37 -57.47
N ALA A 219 9.85 23.58 -58.03
CA ALA A 219 9.05 23.90 -59.21
C ALA A 219 9.48 23.13 -60.50
N GLY A 220 10.71 22.62 -60.55
CA GLY A 220 11.25 21.88 -61.71
C GLY A 220 11.07 20.36 -61.67
N VAL A 221 10.57 19.81 -60.57
CA VAL A 221 10.48 18.35 -60.33
C VAL A 221 9.49 17.69 -61.30
N LYS A 222 9.80 16.48 -61.77
CA LYS A 222 8.96 15.70 -62.68
C LYS A 222 8.82 14.26 -62.22
N HIS A 223 7.62 13.71 -62.24
CA HIS A 223 7.33 12.34 -61.80
C HIS A 223 7.95 11.30 -62.76
N MET A 224 8.81 10.39 -62.25
CA MET A 224 9.58 9.42 -63.06
C MET A 224 8.73 8.27 -63.63
N ARG A 225 7.81 7.70 -62.84
CA ARG A 225 6.85 6.62 -63.20
C ARG A 225 7.49 5.29 -63.64
N LEU A 226 8.60 4.89 -63.00
CA LEU A 226 9.28 3.61 -63.20
C LEU A 226 9.10 2.70 -61.96
N LEU A 227 10.13 1.98 -61.52
CA LEU A 227 10.11 1.07 -60.36
C LEU A 227 10.47 1.79 -59.03
N THR A 228 10.87 1.05 -57.98
CA THR A 228 11.10 1.56 -56.61
C THR A 228 12.41 0.97 -56.05
N ASN A 229 13.57 1.38 -56.58
CA ASN A 229 14.88 0.81 -56.22
C ASN A 229 15.46 1.45 -54.94
N THR A 230 14.84 1.15 -53.79
CA THR A 230 15.12 1.75 -52.49
C THR A 230 16.54 1.50 -51.99
N PHE A 231 17.12 0.30 -52.19
CA PHE A 231 18.48 0.01 -51.69
C PHE A 231 19.54 0.82 -52.45
N GLY A 232 19.45 0.86 -53.78
CA GLY A 232 20.30 1.68 -54.64
C GLY A 232 20.16 3.17 -54.35
N ALA A 233 18.93 3.63 -54.10
CA ALA A 233 18.63 5.02 -53.78
C ALA A 233 19.26 5.49 -52.46
N ILE A 234 19.17 4.68 -51.39
CA ILE A 234 19.81 4.96 -50.09
C ILE A 234 21.34 5.00 -50.25
N ASN A 235 21.92 4.05 -51.02
CA ASN A 235 23.34 4.03 -51.33
C ASN A 235 23.80 5.26 -52.12
N TYR A 236 23.00 5.72 -53.07
CA TYR A 236 23.27 6.93 -53.87
C TYR A 236 23.30 8.17 -52.98
N VAL A 237 22.32 8.36 -52.08
CA VAL A 237 22.32 9.48 -51.12
C VAL A 237 23.57 9.47 -50.24
N ALA A 238 23.91 8.31 -49.68
CA ALA A 238 25.05 8.18 -48.76
C ALA A 238 26.41 8.50 -49.42
N LYS A 239 26.58 8.14 -50.71
CA LYS A 239 27.84 8.29 -51.45
C LYS A 239 27.94 9.60 -52.23
N GLU A 240 26.84 10.07 -52.82
CA GLU A 240 26.84 11.15 -53.81
C GLU A 240 26.16 12.45 -53.33
N VAL A 241 25.38 12.44 -52.24
CA VAL A 241 24.66 13.64 -51.77
C VAL A 241 25.24 14.21 -50.47
N PHE A 242 25.63 13.37 -49.52
CA PHE A 242 26.30 13.80 -48.27
C PHE A 242 27.79 14.16 -48.47
N ARG A 243 28.05 15.03 -49.46
CA ARG A 243 29.36 15.47 -49.95
C ARG A 243 29.63 16.95 -49.66
N GLN A 244 30.84 17.27 -49.22
CA GLN A 244 31.23 18.64 -48.88
C GLN A 244 31.21 19.59 -50.09
N GLU A 245 31.59 19.08 -51.26
CA GLU A 245 31.54 19.79 -52.53
C GLU A 245 30.11 20.16 -52.98
N LEU A 246 29.09 19.47 -52.43
CA LEU A 246 27.66 19.77 -52.64
C LEU A 246 27.02 20.53 -51.46
N GLY A 247 27.84 21.03 -50.53
CA GLY A 247 27.43 21.87 -49.39
C GLY A 247 27.20 21.13 -48.07
N ALA A 248 27.35 19.80 -48.02
CA ALA A 248 27.16 19.06 -46.77
C ALA A 248 28.26 19.39 -45.73
N ARG A 249 27.86 19.56 -44.47
CA ARG A 249 28.70 19.93 -43.34
C ARG A 249 29.30 18.69 -42.66
N PRO A 250 30.61 18.66 -42.32
CA PRO A 250 31.23 17.53 -41.64
C PRO A 250 30.83 17.41 -40.16
N ASP A 251 30.45 18.52 -39.54
CA ASP A 251 30.07 18.63 -38.14
C ASP A 251 28.58 18.32 -37.90
N ALA A 252 27.73 18.42 -38.92
CA ALA A 252 26.28 18.25 -38.82
C ALA A 252 25.83 16.80 -38.64
N THR A 253 24.63 16.63 -38.08
CA THR A 253 23.91 15.36 -38.06
C THR A 253 23.38 15.05 -39.45
N LYS A 254 23.68 13.87 -40.00
CA LYS A 254 23.14 13.41 -41.28
C LYS A 254 21.79 12.74 -41.05
N VAL A 255 20.73 13.30 -41.62
CA VAL A 255 19.35 12.77 -41.52
C VAL A 255 18.81 12.46 -42.91
N LEU A 256 18.19 11.30 -43.05
CA LEU A 256 17.52 10.85 -44.27
C LEU A 256 16.04 10.60 -43.96
N ILE A 257 15.14 11.31 -44.65
CA ILE A 257 13.70 11.01 -44.63
C ILE A 257 13.36 10.33 -45.94
N ILE A 258 13.09 9.02 -45.87
CA ILE A 258 12.64 8.20 -46.99
C ILE A 258 11.10 8.28 -47.04
N ILE A 259 10.52 8.51 -48.22
CA ILE A 259 9.07 8.56 -48.43
C ILE A 259 8.73 7.66 -49.61
N THR A 260 7.91 6.62 -49.41
CA THR A 260 7.56 5.65 -50.46
C THR A 260 6.13 5.10 -50.31
N ASP A 261 5.54 4.66 -51.43
CA ASP A 261 4.23 4.01 -51.48
C ASP A 261 4.28 2.49 -51.68
N GLY A 262 5.48 1.87 -51.74
CA GLY A 262 5.60 0.43 -52.00
C GLY A 262 6.90 -0.21 -51.52
N GLU A 263 6.95 -1.53 -51.61
CA GLU A 263 8.15 -2.32 -51.30
C GLU A 263 9.27 -2.10 -52.32
N ALA A 264 10.52 -2.37 -51.90
CA ALA A 264 11.68 -2.20 -52.76
C ALA A 264 11.69 -3.21 -53.93
N THR A 265 11.99 -2.73 -55.14
CA THR A 265 12.14 -3.57 -56.34
C THR A 265 13.58 -4.02 -56.61
N ASP A 266 14.51 -3.64 -55.74
CA ASP A 266 15.89 -4.10 -55.72
C ASP A 266 16.23 -4.79 -54.38
N GLU A 267 17.32 -5.57 -54.36
CA GLU A 267 17.78 -6.33 -53.19
C GLU A 267 19.31 -6.17 -53.09
N HIS A 268 19.79 -5.42 -52.10
CA HIS A 268 21.21 -5.11 -51.86
C HIS A 268 21.42 -4.91 -50.33
N ASN A 269 22.55 -4.34 -49.88
CA ASN A 269 22.70 -3.84 -48.50
C ASN A 269 22.74 -2.30 -48.47
N ILE A 270 22.56 -1.71 -47.29
CA ILE A 270 22.66 -0.25 -47.07
C ILE A 270 23.82 0.14 -46.13
N ASP A 271 24.87 -0.68 -46.05
CA ASP A 271 25.98 -0.46 -45.08
C ASP A 271 26.65 0.92 -45.22
N ALA A 272 26.68 1.47 -46.45
CA ALA A 272 27.20 2.82 -46.71
C ALA A 272 26.40 3.94 -46.04
N ALA A 273 25.15 3.69 -45.64
CA ALA A 273 24.25 4.64 -44.99
C ALA A 273 24.11 4.41 -43.48
N LYS A 274 24.94 3.54 -42.89
CA LYS A 274 24.86 3.13 -41.47
C LYS A 274 24.98 4.32 -40.50
N ASP A 275 25.89 5.25 -40.81
CA ASP A 275 26.19 6.47 -40.01
C ASP A 275 25.21 7.64 -40.28
N ILE A 276 24.04 7.36 -40.85
CA ILE A 276 22.98 8.32 -41.16
C ILE A 276 21.75 7.95 -40.34
N ILE A 277 21.08 8.93 -39.73
CA ILE A 277 19.80 8.70 -39.05
C ILE A 277 18.70 8.60 -40.11
N ARG A 278 18.03 7.45 -40.21
CA ARG A 278 17.09 7.13 -41.30
C ARG A 278 15.67 7.01 -40.75
N TYR A 279 14.80 7.92 -41.15
CA TYR A 279 13.35 7.79 -41.02
C TYR A 279 12.78 7.22 -42.32
N ILE A 280 11.75 6.37 -42.22
CA ILE A 280 10.99 5.90 -43.39
C ILE A 280 9.49 6.09 -43.18
N ILE A 281 8.86 6.72 -44.16
CA ILE A 281 7.43 7.01 -44.21
C ILE A 281 6.83 6.15 -45.33
N GLY A 282 6.20 5.04 -44.94
CA GLY A 282 5.47 4.15 -45.84
C GLY A 282 4.01 4.58 -45.93
N ILE A 283 3.51 4.85 -47.14
CA ILE A 283 2.19 5.45 -47.34
C ILE A 283 1.28 4.56 -48.19
N GLY A 284 0.05 4.38 -47.74
CA GLY A 284 -1.04 3.85 -48.52
C GLY A 284 -1.25 2.34 -48.44
N LYS A 285 -2.13 1.85 -49.32
CA LYS A 285 -2.70 0.49 -49.35
C LYS A 285 -1.69 -0.66 -49.41
N ASN A 286 -0.46 -0.43 -49.85
CA ASN A 286 0.56 -1.47 -49.96
C ASN A 286 1.12 -1.87 -48.59
N PHE A 287 1.04 -1.00 -47.57
CA PHE A 287 1.51 -1.26 -46.21
C PHE A 287 0.38 -1.66 -45.24
N GLN A 288 -0.65 -2.36 -45.72
CA GLN A 288 -1.77 -2.83 -44.88
C GLN A 288 -1.46 -4.10 -44.07
N THR A 289 -0.47 -4.90 -44.46
CA THR A 289 -0.06 -6.11 -43.73
C THR A 289 1.13 -5.82 -42.81
N LYS A 290 1.27 -6.58 -41.71
CA LYS A 290 2.47 -6.47 -40.87
C LYS A 290 3.74 -6.81 -41.65
N GLU A 291 3.69 -7.80 -42.53
CA GLU A 291 4.84 -8.27 -43.31
C GLU A 291 5.43 -7.16 -44.19
N SER A 292 4.58 -6.37 -44.87
CA SER A 292 5.02 -5.22 -45.69
C SER A 292 5.49 -4.02 -44.86
N GLN A 293 4.96 -3.85 -43.65
CA GLN A 293 5.46 -2.84 -42.69
C GLN A 293 6.84 -3.23 -42.12
N GLU A 294 7.00 -4.51 -41.74
CA GLU A 294 8.26 -5.07 -41.23
C GLU A 294 9.35 -5.07 -42.30
N ALA A 295 9.00 -5.22 -43.59
CA ALA A 295 9.91 -5.03 -44.72
C ALA A 295 10.52 -3.61 -44.81
N LEU A 296 9.94 -2.59 -44.16
CA LEU A 296 10.52 -1.24 -44.07
C LEU A 296 11.56 -1.10 -42.94
N HIS A 297 11.54 -1.99 -41.93
CA HIS A 297 12.41 -1.88 -40.75
C HIS A 297 13.91 -1.94 -41.11
N GLN A 298 14.27 -2.64 -42.20
CA GLN A 298 15.65 -2.74 -42.68
C GLN A 298 16.22 -1.42 -43.23
N PHE A 299 15.37 -0.47 -43.64
CA PHE A 299 15.80 0.82 -44.17
C PHE A 299 15.94 1.90 -43.09
N ALA A 300 15.16 1.79 -42.02
CA ALA A 300 15.12 2.73 -40.90
C ALA A 300 16.35 2.64 -39.98
N SER A 301 16.45 3.58 -39.03
CA SER A 301 17.24 3.40 -37.80
C SER A 301 16.46 2.56 -36.75
N LYS A 302 17.13 2.08 -35.71
CA LYS A 302 16.50 1.40 -34.57
C LYS A 302 16.30 2.38 -33.40
N PRO A 303 15.23 2.25 -32.58
CA PRO A 303 14.17 1.23 -32.65
C PRO A 303 13.11 1.56 -33.72
N ALA A 304 12.49 0.51 -34.29
CA ALA A 304 11.55 0.67 -35.40
C ALA A 304 10.33 1.56 -35.04
N GLU A 305 9.86 1.52 -33.79
CA GLU A 305 8.71 2.30 -33.32
C GLU A 305 8.93 3.83 -33.39
N GLU A 306 10.18 4.32 -33.42
CA GLU A 306 10.48 5.74 -33.62
C GLU A 306 10.68 6.11 -35.09
N PHE A 307 11.41 5.28 -35.85
CA PHE A 307 11.93 5.65 -37.17
C PHE A 307 11.07 5.16 -38.35
N VAL A 308 10.17 4.20 -38.13
CA VAL A 308 9.22 3.72 -39.15
C VAL A 308 7.86 4.36 -38.90
N LYS A 309 7.29 4.99 -39.93
CA LYS A 309 5.99 5.67 -39.87
C LYS A 309 5.09 5.17 -40.99
N ILE A 310 4.03 4.46 -40.63
CA ILE A 310 3.03 3.93 -41.55
C ILE A 310 1.84 4.87 -41.60
N LEU A 311 1.49 5.34 -42.79
CA LEU A 311 0.31 6.17 -43.04
C LEU A 311 -0.65 5.42 -43.97
N ASP A 312 -1.93 5.35 -43.62
CA ASP A 312 -2.98 4.76 -44.45
C ASP A 312 -3.39 5.66 -45.63
N THR A 313 -3.27 6.99 -45.49
CA THR A 313 -3.52 7.95 -46.58
C THR A 313 -2.49 9.10 -46.60
N PHE A 314 -2.31 9.72 -47.78
CA PHE A 314 -1.35 10.82 -47.98
C PHE A 314 -1.73 12.10 -47.23
N GLU A 315 -3.00 12.29 -46.89
CA GLU A 315 -3.48 13.48 -46.19
C GLU A 315 -2.90 13.58 -44.77
N LYS A 316 -2.63 12.44 -44.11
CA LYS A 316 -2.03 12.36 -42.76
C LYS A 316 -0.55 12.75 -42.71
N LEU A 317 0.09 13.04 -43.86
CA LEU A 317 1.41 13.68 -43.88
C LEU A 317 1.44 15.00 -43.08
N LYS A 318 0.30 15.72 -42.99
CA LYS A 318 0.20 16.97 -42.20
C LYS A 318 0.11 16.74 -40.69
N ASP A 319 -0.50 15.63 -40.27
CA ASP A 319 -0.55 15.23 -38.86
C ASP A 319 0.81 14.70 -38.42
N LEU A 320 1.43 13.83 -39.23
CA LEU A 320 2.79 13.35 -39.03
C LEU A 320 3.81 14.50 -39.02
N PHE A 321 3.61 15.53 -39.87
CA PHE A 321 4.43 16.73 -39.81
C PHE A 321 4.37 17.39 -38.42
N THR A 322 3.19 17.48 -37.81
CA THR A 322 3.05 18.06 -36.47
C THR A 322 3.73 17.22 -35.38
N GLU A 323 3.77 15.89 -35.53
CA GLU A 323 4.54 14.99 -34.64
C GLU A 323 6.05 15.20 -34.79
N LEU A 324 6.56 15.13 -36.03
CA LEU A 324 7.98 15.36 -36.36
C LEU A 324 8.44 16.74 -35.94
N GLN A 325 7.64 17.78 -36.21
CA GLN A 325 7.93 19.17 -35.86
C GLN A 325 8.02 19.39 -34.33
N LYS A 326 7.20 18.68 -33.53
CA LYS A 326 7.33 18.73 -32.05
C LYS A 326 8.67 18.13 -31.58
N LYS A 327 9.12 17.02 -32.17
CA LYS A 327 10.46 16.46 -31.88
C LYS A 327 11.58 17.41 -32.34
N ILE A 328 11.47 17.97 -33.55
CA ILE A 328 12.49 18.85 -34.13
C ILE A 328 12.66 20.15 -33.34
N TYR A 329 11.60 20.80 -32.86
CA TYR A 329 11.76 21.98 -32.00
C TYR A 329 12.34 21.66 -30.60
N ALA A 330 12.06 20.47 -30.04
CA ALA A 330 12.74 20.03 -28.83
C ALA A 330 14.26 19.87 -29.06
N ILE A 331 14.66 19.38 -30.24
CA ILE A 331 16.06 19.25 -30.66
C ILE A 331 16.73 20.63 -30.83
N GLU A 332 16.14 21.57 -31.56
CA GLU A 332 16.73 22.91 -31.78
C GLU A 332 16.97 23.65 -30.45
N GLY A 333 16.02 23.55 -29.50
CA GLY A 333 16.12 24.15 -28.16
C GLY A 333 17.30 23.66 -27.33
N THR A 334 17.86 22.47 -27.62
CA THR A 334 19.06 21.97 -26.93
C THR A 334 20.36 22.71 -27.28
N SER A 335 20.36 23.47 -28.38
CA SER A 335 21.59 24.06 -28.95
C SER A 335 21.86 25.49 -28.49
N LYS A 336 20.83 26.31 -28.25
CA LYS A 336 20.96 27.71 -27.78
C LYS A 336 19.81 28.18 -26.87
N GLN A 337 20.20 28.49 -25.64
CA GLN A 337 19.65 29.49 -24.72
C GLN A 337 18.46 29.17 -23.78
N ASP A 338 17.61 28.15 -23.98
CA ASP A 338 16.58 27.79 -22.97
C ASP A 338 16.33 26.27 -22.82
N LEU A 339 17.18 25.61 -22.02
CA LEU A 339 17.01 24.20 -21.61
C LEU A 339 15.99 24.09 -20.46
N THR A 340 14.76 23.66 -20.75
CA THR A 340 13.69 23.55 -19.73
C THR A 340 12.88 22.24 -19.74
N SER A 341 13.12 21.32 -20.68
CA SER A 341 12.45 20.00 -20.67
C SER A 341 13.27 18.89 -21.37
N PHE A 342 13.22 17.68 -20.82
CA PHE A 342 13.85 16.45 -21.31
C PHE A 342 12.80 15.33 -21.49
N ASN A 343 12.96 14.54 -22.55
CA ASN A 343 12.07 13.44 -22.93
C ASN A 343 12.64 12.07 -22.54
N MET A 344 13.73 11.64 -23.18
CA MET A 344 14.41 10.34 -22.98
C MET A 344 15.95 10.48 -22.99
N GLU A 345 16.47 11.67 -23.21
CA GLU A 345 17.89 12.01 -23.29
C GLU A 345 18.62 11.71 -21.98
N LEU A 346 17.91 11.81 -20.85
CA LEU A 346 18.40 11.51 -19.50
C LEU A 346 17.67 10.33 -18.86
N SER A 347 17.02 9.47 -19.67
CA SER A 347 16.10 8.41 -19.24
C SER A 347 16.62 7.53 -18.10
N SER A 348 17.94 7.31 -18.03
CA SER A 348 18.58 6.49 -17.00
C SER A 348 17.96 5.08 -16.92
N SER A 349 17.61 4.53 -18.08
CA SER A 349 16.97 3.22 -18.21
C SER A 349 17.83 2.09 -17.64
N GLY A 350 17.19 1.04 -17.10
CA GLY A 350 17.91 -0.05 -16.44
C GLY A 350 18.40 0.26 -15.03
N ILE A 351 17.91 1.35 -14.40
CA ILE A 351 18.17 1.66 -12.98
C ILE A 351 17.37 0.78 -12.02
N SER A 352 16.30 0.17 -12.50
CA SER A 352 15.59 -0.97 -11.91
C SER A 352 15.28 -1.99 -13.01
N VAL A 353 15.04 -3.25 -12.64
CA VAL A 353 14.82 -4.35 -13.57
C VAL A 353 14.05 -5.48 -12.88
N ASP A 354 13.14 -6.13 -13.60
CA ASP A 354 12.48 -7.37 -13.17
C ASP A 354 12.09 -8.27 -14.35
N LEU A 355 11.89 -9.57 -14.11
CA LEU A 355 11.55 -10.59 -15.12
C LEU A 355 10.50 -11.58 -14.60
N SER A 356 9.43 -11.76 -15.37
CA SER A 356 8.44 -12.82 -15.16
C SER A 356 8.07 -13.45 -16.50
N GLU A 357 8.00 -14.79 -16.56
CA GLU A 357 7.58 -15.56 -17.76
C GLU A 357 8.36 -15.18 -19.05
N GLY A 358 9.65 -14.84 -18.93
CA GLY A 358 10.48 -14.35 -20.05
C GLY A 358 10.22 -12.89 -20.48
N HIS A 359 9.25 -12.19 -19.90
CA HIS A 359 9.02 -10.76 -20.10
C HIS A 359 9.91 -9.93 -19.17
N GLY A 360 10.86 -9.18 -19.76
CA GLY A 360 11.74 -8.27 -19.02
C GLY A 360 11.20 -6.84 -19.01
N VAL A 361 11.23 -6.19 -17.84
CA VAL A 361 10.89 -4.78 -17.68
C VAL A 361 12.04 -4.04 -17.02
N VAL A 362 12.34 -2.82 -17.48
CA VAL A 362 13.34 -1.94 -16.86
C VAL A 362 12.80 -0.55 -16.57
N GLY A 363 13.07 -0.01 -15.39
CA GLY A 363 12.70 1.36 -15.03
C GLY A 363 13.54 2.42 -15.74
N ALA A 364 12.94 3.59 -15.98
CA ALA A 364 13.50 4.72 -16.71
C ALA A 364 13.18 6.05 -16.01
N VAL A 365 13.69 6.21 -14.78
CA VAL A 365 13.34 7.32 -13.85
C VAL A 365 13.55 8.73 -14.38
N GLY A 366 14.42 8.91 -15.38
CA GLY A 366 14.72 10.22 -15.97
C GLY A 366 13.78 10.62 -17.11
N ALA A 367 12.88 9.73 -17.54
CA ALA A 367 11.93 10.02 -18.60
C ALA A 367 11.00 11.20 -18.22
N LYS A 368 10.64 12.03 -19.22
CA LYS A 368 9.65 13.13 -19.11
C LYS A 368 9.93 14.06 -17.91
N ASP A 369 11.05 14.77 -17.91
CA ASP A 369 11.49 15.62 -16.79
C ASP A 369 11.51 14.89 -15.43
N TRP A 370 12.13 13.71 -15.41
CA TRP A 370 12.21 12.83 -14.24
C TRP A 370 10.85 12.45 -13.63
N ALA A 371 9.74 12.57 -14.37
CA ALA A 371 8.48 11.96 -13.97
C ALA A 371 8.61 10.43 -13.95
N GLY A 372 9.41 9.89 -14.88
CA GLY A 372 9.78 8.49 -14.95
C GLY A 372 8.74 7.62 -15.65
N GLY A 373 8.97 6.31 -15.55
CA GLY A 373 8.21 5.26 -16.22
C GLY A 373 9.04 3.98 -16.29
N PHE A 374 8.59 3.02 -17.07
CA PHE A 374 9.29 1.78 -17.36
C PHE A 374 9.28 1.49 -18.87
N LEU A 375 10.12 0.55 -19.26
CA LEU A 375 10.31 0.07 -20.62
C LEU A 375 10.05 -1.44 -20.63
N ASP A 376 8.96 -1.84 -21.27
CA ASP A 376 8.59 -3.22 -21.57
C ASP A 376 9.47 -3.72 -22.73
N LEU A 377 10.27 -4.77 -22.49
CA LEU A 377 11.31 -5.23 -23.40
C LEU A 377 10.86 -6.44 -24.20
N LYS A 378 11.11 -6.41 -25.51
CA LYS A 378 11.00 -7.64 -26.34
C LYS A 378 12.10 -8.63 -25.95
N ALA A 379 11.83 -9.92 -26.14
CA ALA A 379 12.73 -11.01 -25.76
C ALA A 379 14.10 -11.02 -26.49
N ASP A 380 14.25 -10.23 -27.56
CA ASP A 380 15.50 -10.01 -28.29
C ASP A 380 16.32 -8.81 -27.79
N LEU A 381 15.75 -7.98 -26.90
CA LEU A 381 16.24 -6.67 -26.45
C LEU A 381 16.40 -5.59 -27.55
N GLU A 382 15.89 -5.81 -28.76
CA GLU A 382 16.13 -4.94 -29.93
C GLU A 382 15.12 -3.79 -30.04
N SER A 383 13.98 -3.86 -29.36
CA SER A 383 13.14 -2.68 -29.09
C SER A 383 12.34 -2.78 -27.78
N SER A 384 11.75 -1.65 -27.37
CA SER A 384 11.14 -1.47 -26.05
C SER A 384 9.97 -0.48 -26.07
N THR A 385 8.86 -0.81 -25.43
CA THR A 385 7.69 0.07 -25.30
C THR A 385 7.76 0.88 -24.01
N PHE A 386 7.69 2.22 -24.08
CA PHE A 386 7.65 3.08 -22.89
C PHE A 386 6.23 3.16 -22.29
N VAL A 387 6.13 3.02 -20.98
CA VAL A 387 4.92 3.20 -20.18
C VAL A 387 5.24 4.13 -19.00
N GLY A 388 4.33 5.03 -18.63
CA GLY A 388 4.56 6.00 -17.55
C GLY A 388 3.25 6.60 -17.02
N ASN A 389 3.36 7.76 -16.35
CA ASN A 389 2.20 8.47 -15.81
C ASN A 389 1.23 8.91 -16.93
N GLU A 390 -0.03 8.47 -16.87
CA GLU A 390 -1.09 8.93 -17.78
C GLU A 390 -2.28 9.51 -16.98
N PRO A 391 -2.63 10.80 -17.16
CA PRO A 391 -1.94 11.81 -17.97
C PRO A 391 -0.61 12.27 -17.32
N LEU A 392 0.32 12.76 -18.15
CA LEU A 392 1.54 13.39 -17.67
C LEU A 392 1.24 14.79 -17.09
N THR A 393 1.11 14.90 -15.77
CA THR A 393 0.82 16.16 -15.06
C THR A 393 2.09 16.88 -14.57
N VAL A 394 1.96 18.11 -14.06
CA VAL A 394 3.11 18.87 -13.52
C VAL A 394 3.61 18.25 -12.21
N GLU A 395 2.71 17.71 -11.40
CA GLU A 395 2.97 17.06 -10.11
C GLU A 395 3.77 15.77 -10.27
N SER A 396 3.66 15.11 -11.44
CA SER A 396 4.43 13.90 -11.75
C SER A 396 5.93 14.17 -11.92
N LYS A 397 6.33 15.36 -12.37
CA LYS A 397 7.72 15.70 -12.69
C LYS A 397 8.64 15.60 -11.47
N GLY A 398 9.84 15.07 -11.67
CA GLY A 398 10.78 14.76 -10.58
C GLY A 398 10.36 13.58 -9.68
N GLY A 399 9.27 12.88 -9.98
CA GLY A 399 8.72 11.78 -9.17
C GLY A 399 9.54 10.48 -9.17
N TYR A 400 10.39 10.26 -10.17
CA TYR A 400 11.21 9.06 -10.36
C TYR A 400 10.39 7.75 -10.47
N LEU A 401 9.28 7.75 -11.23
CA LEU A 401 8.56 6.50 -11.52
C LEU A 401 9.48 5.46 -12.19
N GLY A 402 9.37 4.21 -11.78
CA GLY A 402 10.28 3.14 -12.19
C GLY A 402 11.60 3.15 -11.42
N TYR A 403 11.70 3.82 -10.26
CA TYR A 403 12.84 3.61 -9.37
C TYR A 403 12.89 2.17 -8.84
N THR A 404 11.71 1.57 -8.72
CA THR A 404 11.45 0.14 -8.52
C THR A 404 10.44 -0.31 -9.57
N VAL A 405 10.56 -1.56 -10.02
CA VAL A 405 9.57 -2.29 -10.81
C VAL A 405 9.47 -3.70 -10.25
N THR A 406 8.27 -4.26 -10.16
CA THR A 406 8.03 -5.61 -9.60
C THR A 406 6.80 -6.23 -10.24
N TRP A 407 6.94 -7.43 -10.79
CA TRP A 407 5.84 -8.24 -11.29
C TRP A 407 5.00 -8.83 -10.15
N LEU A 408 3.69 -8.88 -10.38
CA LEU A 408 2.69 -9.52 -9.53
C LEU A 408 1.91 -10.51 -10.43
N PRO A 409 2.41 -11.75 -10.60
CA PRO A 409 1.79 -12.76 -11.46
C PRO A 409 0.38 -13.19 -10.98
N SER A 410 -0.33 -13.90 -11.86
CA SER A 410 -1.69 -14.37 -11.61
C SER A 410 -2.09 -15.50 -12.57
N GLN A 411 -2.29 -16.71 -12.05
CA GLN A 411 -2.81 -17.86 -12.81
C GLN A 411 -4.33 -17.79 -13.11
N GLY A 412 -4.82 -16.64 -13.60
CA GLY A 412 -6.18 -16.53 -14.14
C GLY A 412 -6.65 -15.12 -14.44
N THR A 413 -6.19 -14.12 -13.69
CA THR A 413 -6.52 -12.71 -13.96
C THR A 413 -5.57 -12.12 -15.00
N THR A 414 -5.10 -10.89 -14.81
CA THR A 414 -4.00 -10.30 -15.57
C THR A 414 -2.83 -10.16 -14.63
N SER A 415 -1.64 -10.61 -15.03
CA SER A 415 -0.40 -10.23 -14.37
C SER A 415 -0.32 -8.70 -14.29
N LEU A 416 0.06 -8.20 -13.12
CA LEU A 416 0.21 -6.78 -12.85
C LEU A 416 1.68 -6.43 -12.69
N LEU A 417 2.02 -5.17 -12.88
CA LEU A 417 3.34 -4.61 -12.59
C LEU A 417 3.17 -3.45 -11.61
N ALA A 418 3.82 -3.54 -10.45
CA ALA A 418 3.97 -2.43 -9.53
C ALA A 418 5.21 -1.60 -9.91
N ALA A 419 5.08 -0.28 -9.96
CA ALA A 419 6.20 0.63 -10.22
C ALA A 419 6.22 1.76 -9.19
N GLY A 420 7.35 1.92 -8.49
CA GLY A 420 7.53 2.95 -7.47
C GLY A 420 8.03 4.27 -8.04
N ALA A 421 7.50 5.37 -7.51
CA ALA A 421 7.89 6.75 -7.77
C ALA A 421 8.22 7.46 -6.43
N PRO A 422 9.32 7.10 -5.76
CA PRO A 422 9.60 7.47 -4.37
C PRO A 422 9.96 8.95 -4.15
N ARG A 423 9.97 9.76 -5.22
CA ARG A 423 10.11 11.22 -5.13
C ARG A 423 8.83 11.99 -5.47
N TYR A 424 7.74 11.32 -5.84
CA TYR A 424 6.48 11.98 -6.19
C TYR A 424 6.00 12.91 -5.07
N GLN A 425 5.80 14.19 -5.39
CA GLN A 425 5.52 15.28 -4.45
C GLN A 425 6.45 15.33 -3.21
N HIS A 426 7.67 14.80 -3.32
CA HIS A 426 8.63 14.56 -2.22
C HIS A 426 8.17 13.56 -1.14
N VAL A 427 7.03 12.89 -1.30
CA VAL A 427 6.48 11.87 -0.39
C VAL A 427 6.77 10.46 -0.89
N GLY A 428 6.50 10.23 -2.18
CA GLY A 428 6.56 8.92 -2.84
C GLY A 428 5.17 8.33 -3.10
N ARG A 429 5.01 7.63 -4.23
CA ARG A 429 3.83 6.84 -4.58
C ARG A 429 4.21 5.53 -5.26
N VAL A 430 3.27 4.62 -5.38
CA VAL A 430 3.36 3.39 -6.19
C VAL A 430 2.16 3.34 -7.13
N LEU A 431 2.41 2.96 -8.38
CA LEU A 431 1.39 2.80 -9.41
C LEU A 431 1.31 1.32 -9.81
N LEU A 432 0.09 0.81 -9.97
CA LEU A 432 -0.15 -0.54 -10.49
C LEU A 432 -0.62 -0.46 -11.94
N PHE A 433 0.09 -1.18 -12.80
CA PHE A 433 -0.20 -1.32 -14.23
C PHE A 433 -0.65 -2.75 -14.53
N GLN A 434 -1.56 -2.90 -15.48
CA GLN A 434 -2.12 -4.16 -15.94
C GLN A 434 -1.53 -4.53 -17.31
N GLN A 435 -1.00 -5.75 -17.42
CA GLN A 435 -0.42 -6.24 -18.67
C GLN A 435 -1.51 -6.41 -19.76
N PRO A 436 -1.26 -5.96 -21.00
CA PRO A 436 -2.27 -5.99 -22.07
C PRO A 436 -2.67 -7.39 -22.52
N LYS A 437 -3.94 -7.76 -22.33
CA LYS A 437 -4.52 -8.96 -22.97
C LYS A 437 -4.78 -8.72 -24.45
N GLY A 438 -4.30 -9.64 -25.29
CA GLY A 438 -4.61 -9.69 -26.73
C GLY A 438 -3.97 -8.60 -27.60
N GLY A 439 -2.95 -7.89 -27.10
CA GLY A 439 -2.23 -6.86 -27.88
C GLY A 439 -2.81 -5.45 -27.79
N GLY A 440 -3.59 -5.14 -26.74
CA GLY A 440 -3.93 -3.75 -26.39
C GLY A 440 -2.74 -2.96 -25.80
N PRO A 441 -2.95 -1.70 -25.38
CA PRO A 441 -1.97 -0.95 -24.59
C PRO A 441 -1.99 -1.39 -23.11
N TRP A 442 -0.88 -1.13 -22.40
CA TRP A 442 -0.84 -1.17 -20.94
C TRP A 442 -1.83 -0.18 -20.33
N SER A 443 -2.42 -0.52 -19.18
CA SER A 443 -3.37 0.34 -18.45
C SER A 443 -2.93 0.54 -16.99
N GLN A 444 -3.00 1.78 -16.49
CA GLN A 444 -2.87 2.06 -15.06
C GLN A 444 -4.20 1.74 -14.38
N ILE A 445 -4.18 0.92 -13.31
CA ILE A 445 -5.40 0.43 -12.64
C ILE A 445 -5.56 0.94 -11.20
N GLN A 446 -4.47 1.30 -10.52
CA GLN A 446 -4.51 1.79 -9.13
C GLN A 446 -3.33 2.71 -8.83
N GLU A 447 -3.56 3.69 -7.96
CA GLU A 447 -2.55 4.53 -7.35
C GLU A 447 -2.50 4.28 -5.83
N ILE A 448 -1.29 4.30 -5.25
CA ILE A 448 -1.06 4.14 -3.81
C ILE A 448 -0.07 5.22 -3.37
N ASP A 449 -0.56 6.27 -2.73
CA ASP A 449 0.27 7.40 -2.26
C ASP A 449 0.81 7.18 -0.84
N GLY A 450 2.05 7.63 -0.60
CA GLY A 450 2.67 7.61 0.72
C GLY A 450 2.14 8.71 1.65
N SER A 451 2.53 8.66 2.93
CA SER A 451 2.02 9.55 3.99
C SER A 451 3.02 10.56 4.55
N GLN A 452 4.32 10.42 4.27
CA GLN A 452 5.37 11.25 4.89
C GLN A 452 6.40 11.78 3.87
N VAL A 453 6.60 13.10 3.86
CA VAL A 453 7.63 13.79 3.07
C VAL A 453 9.02 13.27 3.43
N GLY A 454 9.83 12.96 2.43
CA GLY A 454 11.19 12.43 2.57
C GLY A 454 11.28 10.94 2.85
N SER A 455 10.16 10.25 3.13
CA SER A 455 10.15 8.84 3.55
C SER A 455 10.56 7.84 2.47
N TYR A 456 10.55 8.26 1.20
CA TYR A 456 10.94 7.47 0.03
C TYR A 456 9.99 6.26 -0.21
N PHE A 457 8.68 6.49 -0.04
CA PHE A 457 7.63 5.48 -0.18
C PHE A 457 7.58 4.92 -1.61
N GLY A 458 7.65 3.59 -1.75
CA GLY A 458 7.87 2.91 -3.03
C GLY A 458 9.35 2.74 -3.40
N GLY A 459 10.28 3.04 -2.48
CA GLY A 459 11.72 2.96 -2.68
C GLY A 459 12.31 1.55 -2.74
N GLU A 460 11.56 0.56 -2.24
CA GLU A 460 11.74 -0.89 -2.46
C GLU A 460 10.32 -1.51 -2.54
N LEU A 461 10.15 -2.54 -3.37
CA LEU A 461 8.89 -3.25 -3.59
C LEU A 461 9.14 -4.77 -3.59
N CYS A 462 8.15 -5.56 -3.16
CA CYS A 462 8.18 -7.01 -3.29
C CYS A 462 6.75 -7.57 -3.43
N GLY A 463 6.50 -8.41 -4.42
CA GLY A 463 5.33 -9.29 -4.45
C GLY A 463 5.56 -10.50 -3.55
N VAL A 464 4.51 -11.03 -2.92
CA VAL A 464 4.56 -12.29 -2.18
C VAL A 464 3.32 -13.12 -2.50
N ASP A 465 3.57 -14.30 -3.06
CA ASP A 465 2.65 -15.44 -3.19
C ASP A 465 2.75 -16.24 -1.88
N MET A 466 1.69 -16.25 -1.08
CA MET A 466 1.72 -16.73 0.30
C MET A 466 1.62 -18.24 0.44
N ASP A 467 0.78 -18.90 -0.35
CA ASP A 467 0.45 -20.33 -0.30
C ASP A 467 0.82 -21.12 -1.57
N ARG A 468 1.49 -20.47 -2.53
CA ARG A 468 2.12 -21.06 -3.74
C ARG A 468 1.15 -21.61 -4.77
N ASP A 469 -0.02 -20.97 -4.90
CA ASP A 469 -0.96 -21.26 -5.99
C ASP A 469 -0.60 -20.54 -7.32
N GLY A 470 0.29 -19.54 -7.26
CA GLY A 470 0.74 -18.73 -8.40
C GLY A 470 -0.10 -17.48 -8.69
N GLU A 471 -0.96 -17.08 -7.76
CA GLU A 471 -1.39 -15.69 -7.60
C GLU A 471 -0.30 -14.86 -6.88
N THR A 472 -0.65 -13.67 -6.41
CA THR A 472 0.21 -12.81 -5.60
C THR A 472 -0.70 -11.93 -4.76
N GLU A 473 -0.93 -12.35 -3.53
CA GLU A 473 -1.96 -11.80 -2.65
C GLU A 473 -1.41 -10.55 -1.99
N LEU A 474 -0.09 -10.49 -1.74
CA LEU A 474 0.55 -9.40 -1.03
C LEU A 474 1.49 -8.60 -1.93
N LEU A 475 1.43 -7.28 -1.74
CA LEU A 475 2.41 -6.31 -2.20
C LEU A 475 3.00 -5.62 -0.98
N LEU A 476 4.31 -5.74 -0.81
CA LEU A 476 5.07 -5.05 0.21
C LEU A 476 5.62 -3.75 -0.35
N ILE A 477 5.35 -2.64 0.33
CA ILE A 477 5.81 -1.31 -0.08
C ILE A 477 6.69 -0.73 1.02
N ALA A 478 7.96 -0.46 0.71
CA ALA A 478 8.89 0.15 1.64
C ALA A 478 8.85 1.68 1.61
N ALA A 479 9.12 2.28 2.77
CA ALA A 479 9.52 3.67 2.92
C ALA A 479 10.81 3.70 3.78
N PRO A 480 11.98 3.37 3.20
CA PRO A 480 13.21 3.15 3.97
C PRO A 480 13.81 4.42 4.59
N LEU A 481 13.32 5.62 4.23
CA LEU A 481 13.72 6.88 4.85
C LEU A 481 12.64 7.44 5.82
N TYR A 482 11.58 6.67 6.09
CA TYR A 482 10.52 7.06 7.03
C TYR A 482 11.09 7.30 8.44
N TYR A 483 10.73 8.41 9.05
CA TYR A 483 11.24 8.84 10.35
C TYR A 483 10.11 8.98 11.37
N GLY A 484 10.20 8.25 12.49
CA GLY A 484 9.27 8.38 13.61
C GLY A 484 9.41 7.28 14.66
N GLU A 485 9.00 7.56 15.89
CA GLU A 485 8.86 6.55 16.97
C GLU A 485 10.16 5.79 17.32
N GLN A 486 11.33 6.42 17.16
CA GLN A 486 12.66 5.79 17.29
C GLN A 486 12.92 4.63 16.31
N ARG A 487 12.13 4.51 15.23
CA ARG A 487 12.28 3.51 14.16
C ARG A 487 12.53 4.21 12.82
N GLY A 488 13.66 3.94 12.16
CA GLY A 488 14.02 4.51 10.86
C GLY A 488 13.76 3.54 9.72
N GLY A 489 12.78 3.86 8.88
CA GLY A 489 12.24 2.98 7.85
C GLY A 489 10.90 2.35 8.26
N ARG A 490 10.10 1.95 7.26
CA ARG A 490 8.82 1.22 7.41
C ARG A 490 8.62 0.30 6.20
N VAL A 491 7.90 -0.80 6.39
CA VAL A 491 7.39 -1.66 5.30
C VAL A 491 5.92 -1.93 5.55
N PHE A 492 5.08 -1.58 4.58
CA PHE A 492 3.63 -1.67 4.63
C PHE A 492 3.15 -2.88 3.84
N ILE A 493 2.22 -3.64 4.40
CA ILE A 493 1.63 -4.84 3.79
C ILE A 493 0.30 -4.45 3.13
N TYR A 494 0.22 -4.57 1.82
CA TYR A 494 -1.01 -4.42 1.05
C TYR A 494 -1.49 -5.79 0.56
N GLN A 495 -2.79 -6.07 0.68
CA GLN A 495 -3.40 -7.30 0.20
C GLN A 495 -4.37 -7.06 -0.95
N LYS A 496 -4.31 -7.90 -1.99
CA LYS A 496 -5.20 -7.96 -3.15
C LYS A 496 -6.64 -8.23 -2.70
N LYS A 497 -7.56 -7.30 -2.99
CA LYS A 497 -9.01 -7.42 -2.79
C LYS A 497 -9.74 -7.14 -4.12
N GLN A 498 -11.06 -7.35 -4.17
CA GLN A 498 -11.86 -7.16 -5.39
C GLN A 498 -11.74 -5.77 -6.03
N LEU A 499 -11.44 -4.73 -5.23
CA LEU A 499 -11.29 -3.34 -5.68
C LEU A 499 -9.81 -2.90 -5.83
N GLY A 500 -8.86 -3.84 -5.81
CA GLY A 500 -7.42 -3.57 -5.82
C GLY A 500 -6.74 -3.87 -4.47
N PHE A 501 -5.50 -3.43 -4.34
CA PHE A 501 -4.66 -3.66 -3.16
C PHE A 501 -5.02 -2.69 -2.02
N GLN A 502 -5.22 -3.23 -0.81
CA GLN A 502 -5.56 -2.45 0.39
C GLN A 502 -4.56 -2.70 1.51
N MET A 503 -4.13 -1.66 2.23
CA MET A 503 -3.19 -1.80 3.35
C MET A 503 -3.86 -2.55 4.50
N VAL A 504 -3.22 -3.62 4.96
CA VAL A 504 -3.73 -4.50 6.03
C VAL A 504 -2.85 -4.51 7.28
N SER A 505 -1.55 -4.21 7.17
CA SER A 505 -0.61 -4.22 8.31
C SER A 505 0.74 -3.52 8.00
N GLU A 506 1.63 -3.49 8.99
CA GLU A 506 3.01 -2.97 8.94
C GLU A 506 3.97 -4.04 9.52
N LEU A 507 5.12 -4.27 8.88
CA LEU A 507 6.21 -5.08 9.45
C LEU A 507 7.05 -4.24 10.41
N GLN A 508 7.26 -4.72 11.64
CA GLN A 508 7.84 -3.94 12.74
C GLN A 508 9.33 -4.27 12.95
N GLY A 509 10.22 -3.37 12.51
CA GLY A 509 11.62 -3.33 12.96
C GLY A 509 11.79 -2.87 14.42
N GLU A 510 12.96 -3.12 15.00
CA GLU A 510 13.31 -2.81 16.39
C GLU A 510 13.40 -1.29 16.66
N THR A 511 13.19 -0.89 17.91
CA THR A 511 13.26 0.53 18.34
C THR A 511 14.67 0.92 18.80
N GLY A 512 15.05 2.18 18.55
CA GLY A 512 16.37 2.72 18.91
C GLY A 512 17.21 3.13 17.69
N TYR A 513 16.81 2.73 16.48
CA TYR A 513 17.51 3.03 15.24
C TYR A 513 16.71 4.01 14.34
N PRO A 514 16.56 5.30 14.71
CA PRO A 514 15.71 6.26 13.98
C PRO A 514 16.18 6.58 12.55
N LEU A 515 17.35 6.09 12.13
CA LEU A 515 17.89 6.21 10.77
C LEU A 515 18.32 4.84 10.18
N GLY A 516 17.86 3.71 10.75
CA GLY A 516 18.33 2.35 10.43
C GLY A 516 18.06 1.87 9.00
N ARG A 517 17.13 2.52 8.30
CA ARG A 517 16.65 2.17 6.94
C ARG A 517 16.06 0.77 6.83
N PHE A 518 15.24 0.39 7.80
CA PHE A 518 14.38 -0.79 7.71
C PHE A 518 13.51 -0.73 6.44
N GLY A 519 13.61 -1.75 5.58
CA GLY A 519 12.98 -1.77 4.26
C GLY A 519 13.86 -1.28 3.11
N ALA A 520 15.18 -1.13 3.30
CA ALA A 520 16.09 -0.76 2.21
C ALA A 520 16.40 -1.92 1.23
N ALA A 521 16.02 -3.14 1.63
CA ALA A 521 15.92 -4.31 0.78
C ALA A 521 14.77 -5.18 1.30
N ILE A 522 14.00 -5.82 0.41
CA ILE A 522 12.98 -6.81 0.77
C ILE A 522 13.17 -8.02 -0.15
N ALA A 523 13.06 -9.23 0.40
CA ALA A 523 13.02 -10.45 -0.38
C ALA A 523 11.94 -11.40 0.17
N ALA A 524 11.04 -11.84 -0.70
CA ALA A 524 10.31 -13.08 -0.47
C ALA A 524 11.31 -14.23 -0.38
N LEU A 525 11.24 -14.99 0.70
CA LEU A 525 11.94 -16.25 0.88
C LEU A 525 10.98 -17.40 0.54
N THR A 526 11.49 -18.56 0.15
CA THR A 526 10.67 -19.78 0.29
C THR A 526 10.40 -20.09 1.76
N ASP A 527 9.49 -21.02 2.03
CA ASP A 527 9.34 -21.64 3.36
C ASP A 527 10.72 -22.04 3.90
N ILE A 528 11.11 -21.47 5.05
CA ILE A 528 12.31 -21.88 5.79
C ILE A 528 11.99 -22.60 7.10
N ASN A 529 10.71 -22.75 7.47
CA ASN A 529 10.27 -23.24 8.78
C ASN A 529 9.52 -24.59 8.76
N GLY A 530 8.90 -24.96 7.64
CA GLY A 530 8.10 -26.18 7.46
C GLY A 530 6.59 -26.03 7.71
N ASP A 531 6.00 -24.84 7.55
CA ASP A 531 4.56 -24.58 7.67
C ASP A 531 3.83 -24.39 6.32
N GLU A 532 4.55 -24.63 5.21
CA GLU A 532 4.10 -24.52 3.81
C GLU A 532 3.92 -23.08 3.30
N LEU A 533 3.94 -22.04 4.16
CA LEU A 533 3.77 -20.64 3.76
C LEU A 533 5.09 -19.97 3.31
N THR A 534 4.97 -18.83 2.64
CA THR A 534 6.11 -18.02 2.15
C THR A 534 6.56 -17.00 3.21
N ASP A 535 7.84 -17.04 3.55
CA ASP A 535 8.48 -16.17 4.55
C ASP A 535 9.09 -14.91 3.90
N VAL A 536 9.43 -13.87 4.67
CA VAL A 536 10.00 -12.61 4.12
C VAL A 536 11.18 -12.10 4.93
N ALA A 537 12.26 -11.75 4.22
CA ALA A 537 13.41 -11.03 4.78
C ALA A 537 13.34 -9.53 4.49
N VAL A 538 13.69 -8.71 5.48
CA VAL A 538 13.76 -7.24 5.38
C VAL A 538 15.12 -6.73 5.87
N GLY A 539 15.79 -5.95 5.03
CA GLY A 539 17.09 -5.34 5.30
C GLY A 539 16.99 -3.99 6.02
N ALA A 540 17.87 -3.77 7.00
CA ALA A 540 18.02 -2.53 7.74
C ALA A 540 19.52 -2.13 7.85
N PRO A 541 20.15 -1.72 6.74
CA PRO A 541 21.62 -1.63 6.61
C PRO A 541 22.29 -0.50 7.41
N LEU A 542 21.55 0.39 8.08
CA LEU A 542 22.11 1.42 8.97
C LEU A 542 21.73 1.21 10.45
N GLU A 543 21.18 0.06 10.82
CA GLU A 543 21.09 -0.35 12.23
C GLU A 543 22.48 -0.81 12.71
N GLU A 544 23.21 0.07 13.40
CA GLU A 544 24.61 -0.13 13.81
C GLU A 544 25.56 -0.42 12.63
N GLN A 545 25.77 -1.70 12.31
CA GLN A 545 26.59 -2.20 11.20
C GLN A 545 25.74 -2.79 10.05
N GLY A 546 24.42 -2.72 10.21
CA GLY A 546 23.39 -3.34 9.38
C GLY A 546 22.79 -4.57 10.04
N ALA A 547 21.48 -4.75 9.86
CA ALA A 547 20.73 -5.90 10.34
C ALA A 547 19.81 -6.47 9.24
N VAL A 548 19.46 -7.75 9.39
CA VAL A 548 18.42 -8.41 8.60
C VAL A 548 17.36 -8.98 9.55
N TYR A 549 16.11 -8.69 9.27
CA TYR A 549 14.96 -9.25 9.96
C TYR A 549 14.32 -10.32 9.09
N ILE A 550 13.82 -11.39 9.71
CA ILE A 550 12.96 -12.36 9.01
C ILE A 550 11.60 -12.39 9.71
N PHE A 551 10.54 -12.38 8.90
CA PHE A 551 9.14 -12.40 9.30
C PHE A 551 8.48 -13.63 8.69
N ASN A 552 7.85 -14.46 9.53
CA ASN A 552 7.18 -15.65 9.03
C ASN A 552 5.83 -15.35 8.36
N GLY A 553 5.44 -16.25 7.46
CA GLY A 553 4.05 -16.44 7.06
C GLY A 553 3.14 -16.75 8.25
N GLN A 554 1.85 -16.47 8.09
CA GLN A 554 0.78 -16.90 8.99
C GLN A 554 -0.54 -16.97 8.22
N GLN A 555 -1.55 -17.66 8.77
CA GLN A 555 -2.85 -17.75 8.10
C GLN A 555 -3.47 -16.36 7.87
N GLY A 556 -3.59 -15.96 6.60
CA GLY A 556 -4.12 -14.65 6.18
C GLY A 556 -3.09 -13.56 5.91
N GLY A 557 -1.77 -13.81 6.01
CA GLY A 557 -0.73 -12.86 5.60
C GLY A 557 0.64 -13.13 6.23
N LEU A 558 1.39 -12.06 6.53
CA LEU A 558 2.68 -12.14 7.24
C LEU A 558 2.52 -11.75 8.72
N SER A 559 3.38 -12.29 9.58
CA SER A 559 3.50 -11.85 10.98
C SER A 559 4.00 -10.39 11.03
N PRO A 560 3.33 -9.47 11.77
CA PRO A 560 3.83 -8.11 11.96
C PRO A 560 5.13 -8.02 12.77
N ARG A 561 5.47 -9.08 13.53
CA ARG A 561 6.68 -9.17 14.36
C ARG A 561 7.72 -10.10 13.74
N PRO A 562 9.00 -9.73 13.80
CA PRO A 562 10.07 -10.59 13.30
C PRO A 562 10.28 -11.77 14.24
N SER A 563 10.55 -12.92 13.66
CA SER A 563 10.94 -14.14 14.37
C SER A 563 12.47 -14.27 14.48
N GLN A 564 13.23 -13.57 13.61
CA GLN A 564 14.67 -13.36 13.75
C GLN A 564 15.06 -11.90 13.57
N ARG A 565 16.10 -11.48 14.29
CA ARG A 565 16.94 -10.34 13.93
C ARG A 565 18.40 -10.82 13.89
N ILE A 566 19.06 -10.66 12.75
CA ILE A 566 20.45 -11.05 12.51
C ILE A 566 21.27 -9.77 12.38
N GLU A 567 22.25 -9.61 13.25
CA GLU A 567 23.10 -8.42 13.29
C GLU A 567 24.41 -8.66 12.52
N GLY A 568 24.85 -7.69 11.72
CA GLY A 568 26.13 -7.80 11.00
C GLY A 568 27.33 -8.01 11.93
N THR A 569 27.29 -7.45 13.13
CA THR A 569 28.29 -7.62 14.21
C THR A 569 28.54 -9.08 14.57
N GLN A 570 27.52 -9.94 14.47
CA GLN A 570 27.62 -11.39 14.72
C GLN A 570 28.29 -12.14 13.56
N MET A 571 28.23 -11.58 12.35
CA MET A 571 28.76 -12.20 11.12
C MET A 571 30.27 -11.93 10.93
N SER A 572 30.70 -10.69 11.13
CA SER A 572 32.09 -10.27 10.94
C SER A 572 32.38 -8.94 11.66
N SER A 573 33.45 -8.92 12.46
CA SER A 573 33.87 -7.70 13.16
C SER A 573 34.28 -6.60 12.18
N GLY A 574 33.48 -5.54 12.08
CA GLY A 574 33.75 -4.42 11.18
C GLY A 574 33.10 -4.53 9.80
N ILE A 575 32.11 -5.40 9.63
CA ILE A 575 31.17 -5.28 8.50
C ILE A 575 30.43 -3.93 8.55
N GLN A 576 29.92 -3.49 7.41
CA GLN A 576 29.02 -2.34 7.29
C GLN A 576 27.94 -2.65 6.26
N TRP A 577 26.79 -1.99 6.36
CA TRP A 577 25.67 -2.09 5.41
C TRP A 577 25.14 -3.52 5.20
N PHE A 578 25.26 -4.39 6.20
CA PHE A 578 24.69 -5.73 6.17
C PHE A 578 23.16 -5.65 5.99
N GLY A 579 22.63 -6.36 4.99
CA GLY A 579 21.21 -6.26 4.61
C GLY A 579 20.90 -5.21 3.53
N ARG A 580 21.89 -4.65 2.83
CA ARG A 580 21.66 -3.69 1.72
C ARG A 580 21.05 -4.31 0.45
N SER A 581 21.09 -5.63 0.34
CA SER A 581 20.41 -6.44 -0.67
C SER A 581 20.30 -7.87 -0.12
N ILE A 582 19.21 -8.57 -0.45
CA ILE A 582 18.89 -9.90 0.07
C ILE A 582 18.29 -10.73 -1.06
N HIS A 583 18.57 -12.04 -1.12
CA HIS A 583 17.90 -12.99 -2.00
C HIS A 583 17.97 -14.40 -1.40
N GLY A 584 16.83 -15.08 -1.22
CA GLY A 584 16.78 -16.41 -0.57
C GLY A 584 15.67 -17.32 -1.09
N VAL A 585 15.83 -17.78 -2.33
CA VAL A 585 14.83 -18.55 -3.10
C VAL A 585 15.36 -19.95 -3.50
N LYS A 586 16.65 -20.24 -3.26
CA LYS A 586 17.28 -21.50 -3.69
C LYS A 586 18.14 -22.13 -2.60
N ASP A 587 18.09 -23.46 -2.53
CA ASP A 587 19.12 -24.30 -1.94
C ASP A 587 20.40 -24.17 -2.78
N LEU A 588 21.49 -23.71 -2.14
CA LEU A 588 22.83 -23.64 -2.70
C LEU A 588 23.74 -24.76 -2.15
N SER A 589 23.37 -25.35 -1.01
CA SER A 589 24.14 -26.35 -0.26
C SER A 589 23.91 -27.79 -0.72
N GLY A 590 22.72 -28.07 -1.29
CA GLY A 590 22.27 -29.39 -1.70
C GLY A 590 21.73 -30.27 -0.56
N ASP A 591 21.20 -29.66 0.52
CA ASP A 591 20.62 -30.34 1.68
C ASP A 591 19.08 -30.40 1.68
N GLY A 592 18.41 -29.66 0.79
CA GLY A 592 16.95 -29.56 0.70
C GLY A 592 16.33 -28.41 1.48
N LEU A 593 17.13 -27.49 2.04
CA LEU A 593 16.72 -26.27 2.73
C LEU A 593 17.09 -25.03 1.90
N ALA A 594 16.41 -23.90 2.11
CA ALA A 594 16.76 -22.67 1.41
C ALA A 594 17.92 -21.93 2.09
N ASP A 595 18.85 -21.43 1.28
CA ASP A 595 19.90 -20.50 1.70
C ASP A 595 19.46 -19.05 1.45
N VAL A 596 19.94 -18.12 2.27
CA VAL A 596 19.73 -16.67 2.11
C VAL A 596 21.06 -15.98 1.85
N ALA A 597 21.20 -15.37 0.67
CA ALA A 597 22.33 -14.51 0.33
C ALA A 597 22.06 -13.07 0.78
N VAL A 598 23.01 -12.44 1.48
CA VAL A 598 22.92 -11.09 2.02
C VAL A 598 24.13 -10.27 1.59
N GLY A 599 23.90 -9.10 0.98
CA GLY A 599 24.93 -8.14 0.61
C GLY A 599 25.33 -7.20 1.76
N ALA A 600 26.59 -6.73 1.73
CA ALA A 600 27.17 -5.78 2.66
C ALA A 600 28.17 -4.83 1.97
N GLU A 601 28.99 -4.07 2.73
CA GLU A 601 30.12 -3.31 2.19
C GLU A 601 31.31 -4.23 1.91
N GLY A 602 31.59 -4.53 0.63
CA GLY A 602 32.78 -5.31 0.23
C GLY A 602 32.71 -6.80 0.59
N GLN A 603 31.54 -7.28 1.01
CA GLN A 603 31.28 -8.65 1.44
C GLN A 603 29.90 -9.12 0.96
N VAL A 604 29.77 -10.44 0.77
CA VAL A 604 28.48 -11.13 0.63
C VAL A 604 28.48 -12.33 1.55
N ILE A 605 27.43 -12.48 2.34
CA ILE A 605 27.26 -13.59 3.29
C ILE A 605 26.16 -14.52 2.77
N VAL A 606 26.37 -15.83 2.92
CA VAL A 606 25.31 -16.85 2.74
C VAL A 606 25.01 -17.47 4.10
N LEU A 607 23.71 -17.50 4.42
CA LEU A 607 23.12 -18.06 5.62
C LEU A 607 22.27 -19.28 5.24
N SER A 608 22.64 -20.47 5.72
CA SER A 608 21.84 -21.67 5.50
C SER A 608 20.75 -21.80 6.56
N SER A 609 19.55 -22.22 6.16
CA SER A 609 18.51 -22.62 7.11
C SER A 609 18.92 -23.91 7.86
N ARG A 610 18.30 -24.16 9.03
CA ARG A 610 18.46 -25.39 9.81
C ARG A 610 17.12 -26.12 9.88
N PRO A 611 17.10 -27.46 9.86
CA PRO A 611 15.86 -28.21 9.87
C PRO A 611 15.09 -27.96 11.18
N VAL A 612 13.85 -27.49 11.06
CA VAL A 612 12.95 -27.27 12.20
C VAL A 612 12.24 -28.57 12.55
N VAL A 613 12.27 -28.92 13.84
CA VAL A 613 11.68 -30.17 14.36
C VAL A 613 10.71 -29.94 15.50
N ASP A 614 9.76 -30.87 15.59
CA ASP A 614 8.84 -31.05 16.70
C ASP A 614 9.26 -32.27 17.52
N ILE A 615 9.07 -32.21 18.85
CA ILE A 615 9.36 -33.31 19.77
C ILE A 615 8.05 -33.81 20.35
N ILE A 616 7.56 -34.92 19.82
CA ILE A 616 6.36 -35.58 20.31
C ILE A 616 6.70 -36.27 21.63
N THR A 617 6.26 -35.67 22.73
CA THR A 617 6.34 -36.25 24.08
C THR A 617 5.10 -37.11 24.36
N ASN A 618 5.24 -38.09 25.25
CA ASN A 618 4.11 -38.79 25.85
C ASN A 618 4.49 -39.34 27.23
N MET A 619 3.81 -38.86 28.27
CA MET A 619 3.94 -39.37 29.63
C MET A 619 2.75 -40.26 30.04
N SER A 620 3.03 -41.38 30.72
CA SER A 620 2.03 -42.24 31.35
C SER A 620 2.48 -42.75 32.73
N PHE A 621 1.51 -43.15 33.56
CA PHE A 621 1.71 -43.48 34.98
C PHE A 621 1.20 -44.87 35.33
N SER A 622 1.85 -45.54 36.28
CA SER A 622 1.40 -46.83 36.82
C SER A 622 1.74 -46.94 38.32
N PRO A 623 0.73 -46.98 39.22
CA PRO A 623 -0.71 -46.91 38.95
C PRO A 623 -1.14 -45.54 38.37
N ALA A 624 -2.35 -45.49 37.81
CA ALA A 624 -2.90 -44.26 37.21
C ALA A 624 -3.51 -43.30 38.26
N GLU A 625 -4.04 -43.86 39.36
CA GLU A 625 -4.46 -43.14 40.55
C GLU A 625 -3.64 -43.66 41.74
N ILE A 626 -3.37 -42.82 42.75
CA ILE A 626 -2.59 -43.19 43.93
C ILE A 626 -3.55 -43.76 45.00
N PRO A 627 -3.40 -45.03 45.43
CA PRO A 627 -4.27 -45.62 46.43
C PRO A 627 -4.14 -44.91 47.79
N VAL A 628 -5.23 -44.34 48.30
CA VAL A 628 -5.18 -43.47 49.50
C VAL A 628 -4.70 -44.25 50.71
N HIS A 629 -5.17 -45.49 50.85
CA HIS A 629 -4.85 -46.39 51.95
C HIS A 629 -3.35 -46.72 52.07
N GLU A 630 -2.58 -46.61 50.98
CA GLU A 630 -1.12 -46.76 51.01
C GLU A 630 -0.41 -45.51 51.51
N VAL A 631 -0.89 -44.30 51.15
CA VAL A 631 -0.21 -43.02 51.39
C VAL A 631 -0.62 -42.29 52.67
N GLU A 632 -1.82 -42.55 53.19
CA GLU A 632 -2.40 -41.89 54.37
C GLU A 632 -1.51 -41.96 55.64
N CYS A 633 -1.67 -41.00 56.55
CA CYS A 633 -1.01 -41.00 57.85
C CYS A 633 -1.62 -41.98 58.86
N SER A 634 -2.94 -42.22 58.80
CA SER A 634 -3.69 -42.96 59.82
C SER A 634 -3.24 -44.42 60.00
N TYR A 635 -2.79 -45.06 58.92
CA TYR A 635 -2.28 -46.45 58.92
C TYR A 635 -0.75 -46.57 59.09
N SER A 636 -0.01 -45.45 59.11
CA SER A 636 1.42 -45.42 58.80
C SER A 636 2.36 -45.64 60.01
N THR A 637 2.33 -46.81 60.64
CA THR A 637 3.27 -47.18 61.72
C THR A 637 4.52 -47.94 61.25
N SER A 638 4.66 -48.23 59.96
CA SER A 638 5.83 -48.92 59.38
C SER A 638 6.90 -47.94 58.87
N ASN A 639 8.18 -48.26 59.10
CA ASN A 639 9.35 -47.59 58.51
C ASN A 639 9.71 -48.10 57.11
N GLN A 640 8.88 -48.94 56.49
CA GLN A 640 9.07 -49.37 55.10
C GLN A 640 8.81 -48.19 54.15
N LYS A 641 9.58 -48.13 53.05
CA LYS A 641 9.24 -47.22 51.95
C LYS A 641 7.88 -47.65 51.39
N LYS A 642 6.92 -46.73 51.40
CA LYS A 642 5.62 -46.90 50.72
C LYS A 642 5.86 -47.10 49.21
N GLU A 643 4.96 -47.83 48.55
CA GLU A 643 5.11 -48.09 47.11
C GLU A 643 5.03 -46.78 46.30
N GLY A 644 5.54 -46.83 45.08
CA GLY A 644 5.88 -45.66 44.29
C GLY A 644 5.30 -45.71 42.89
N VAL A 645 4.92 -44.54 42.36
CA VAL A 645 4.37 -44.46 41.00
C VAL A 645 5.50 -44.56 39.98
N ASN A 646 5.33 -45.46 39.02
CA ASN A 646 6.18 -45.55 37.84
C ASN A 646 5.73 -44.53 36.79
N ILE A 647 6.67 -43.74 36.28
CA ILE A 647 6.47 -42.78 35.19
C ILE A 647 7.15 -43.35 33.94
N THR A 648 6.41 -43.51 32.85
CA THR A 648 7.00 -43.79 31.53
C THR A 648 6.96 -42.53 30.68
N VAL A 649 8.10 -42.13 30.14
CA VAL A 649 8.24 -40.94 29.27
C VAL A 649 8.79 -41.38 27.92
N CYS A 650 8.10 -41.02 26.84
CA CYS A 650 8.52 -41.28 25.48
C CYS A 650 8.80 -39.98 24.71
N PHE A 651 9.79 -40.02 23.83
CA PHE A 651 10.17 -38.93 22.91
C PHE A 651 10.23 -39.45 21.47
N GLN A 652 9.86 -38.62 20.51
CA GLN A 652 10.02 -38.89 19.06
C GLN A 652 10.22 -37.57 18.30
N VAL A 653 11.21 -37.51 17.41
CA VAL A 653 11.41 -36.37 16.51
C VAL A 653 10.44 -36.47 15.33
N LYS A 654 9.77 -35.36 15.00
CA LYS A 654 9.06 -35.15 13.73
C LYS A 654 9.70 -33.97 13.01
N SER A 655 10.11 -34.15 11.75
CA SER A 655 10.50 -33.02 10.89
C SER A 655 9.25 -32.21 10.53
N LEU A 656 9.35 -30.89 10.51
CA LEU A 656 8.34 -30.04 9.85
C LEU A 656 8.67 -29.92 8.36
N ILE A 657 9.92 -29.62 8.03
CA ILE A 657 10.41 -29.57 6.65
C ILE A 657 10.56 -30.98 6.08
N SER A 658 9.82 -31.29 5.01
CA SER A 658 9.74 -32.62 4.38
C SER A 658 10.80 -32.87 3.31
N THR A 659 11.44 -31.81 2.79
CA THR A 659 12.44 -31.84 1.71
C THR A 659 13.87 -32.17 2.17
N PHE A 660 14.15 -32.07 3.47
CA PHE A 660 15.50 -32.20 4.05
C PHE A 660 16.12 -33.59 3.83
N GLN A 661 17.38 -33.61 3.38
CA GLN A 661 18.09 -34.83 2.96
C GLN A 661 19.26 -35.25 3.86
N GLY A 662 19.13 -35.06 5.18
CA GLY A 662 20.11 -35.47 6.21
C GLY A 662 19.51 -36.34 7.33
N HIS A 663 20.34 -36.81 8.27
CA HIS A 663 19.89 -37.72 9.34
C HIS A 663 19.50 -36.95 10.62
N LEU A 664 18.19 -36.79 10.84
CA LEU A 664 17.64 -36.03 11.97
C LEU A 664 17.89 -36.70 13.34
N VAL A 665 18.78 -36.10 14.14
CA VAL A 665 18.98 -36.39 15.57
C VAL A 665 18.82 -35.11 16.38
N ALA A 666 17.96 -35.12 17.38
CA ALA A 666 17.84 -34.05 18.37
C ALA A 666 18.47 -34.50 19.69
N ASN A 667 19.64 -33.95 20.02
CA ASN A 667 20.24 -34.14 21.34
C ASN A 667 19.50 -33.23 22.33
N LEU A 668 18.70 -33.81 23.21
CA LEU A 668 17.91 -33.09 24.21
C LEU A 668 18.49 -33.24 25.61
N THR A 669 18.34 -32.20 26.40
CA THR A 669 18.31 -32.27 27.87
C THR A 669 16.86 -32.16 28.32
N TYR A 670 16.41 -33.02 29.22
CA TYR A 670 15.08 -32.90 29.82
C TYR A 670 15.13 -33.04 31.34
N THR A 671 14.22 -32.35 32.00
CA THR A 671 14.01 -32.37 33.44
C THR A 671 12.60 -32.82 33.76
N LEU A 672 12.47 -33.79 34.66
CA LEU A 672 11.21 -34.17 35.30
C LEU A 672 11.15 -33.58 36.71
N GLN A 673 10.05 -32.94 37.07
CA GLN A 673 9.84 -32.32 38.39
C GLN A 673 8.49 -32.75 38.99
N LEU A 674 8.47 -33.03 40.30
CA LEU A 674 7.31 -33.50 41.05
C LEU A 674 6.78 -32.42 41.99
N ASP A 675 5.48 -32.12 41.95
CA ASP A 675 4.84 -31.01 42.69
C ASP A 675 5.62 -29.69 42.54
N GLY A 676 6.00 -29.31 41.32
CA GLY A 676 6.83 -28.11 41.07
C GLY A 676 6.25 -26.78 41.60
N HIS A 677 4.93 -26.74 41.87
CA HIS A 677 4.24 -25.62 42.50
C HIS A 677 4.37 -25.58 44.04
N ARG A 678 5.02 -26.57 44.68
CA ARG A 678 5.11 -26.70 46.15
C ARG A 678 6.53 -26.47 46.67
N THR A 679 6.63 -25.76 47.78
CA THR A 679 7.89 -25.64 48.56
C THR A 679 8.37 -26.96 49.14
N ARG A 680 7.49 -27.96 49.26
CA ARG A 680 7.81 -29.33 49.65
C ARG A 680 6.99 -30.32 48.84
N SER A 681 7.63 -30.99 47.88
CA SER A 681 7.01 -32.04 47.07
C SER A 681 6.60 -33.25 47.91
N ARG A 682 5.49 -33.89 47.55
CA ARG A 682 5.01 -35.14 48.17
C ARG A 682 5.74 -36.37 47.64
N GLY A 683 6.26 -36.33 46.41
CA GLY A 683 7.04 -37.41 45.79
C GLY A 683 8.52 -37.08 45.68
N LEU A 684 9.40 -38.06 45.88
CA LEU A 684 10.85 -37.91 45.65
C LEU A 684 11.38 -39.02 44.75
N PHE A 685 12.22 -38.64 43.78
CA PHE A 685 13.00 -39.56 42.97
C PHE A 685 14.12 -40.24 43.80
N PRO A 686 14.61 -41.42 43.36
CA PRO A 686 15.80 -42.06 43.94
C PRO A 686 16.98 -41.09 44.08
N GLY A 687 17.41 -40.87 45.32
CA GLY A 687 18.38 -39.83 45.68
C GLY A 687 17.81 -38.67 46.51
N GLY A 688 16.48 -38.63 46.72
CA GLY A 688 15.84 -37.67 47.63
C GLY A 688 15.60 -36.27 47.03
N LYS A 689 15.69 -36.14 45.70
CA LYS A 689 15.32 -34.91 44.97
C LYS A 689 13.89 -35.03 44.44
N HIS A 690 13.21 -33.88 44.29
CA HIS A 690 11.93 -33.78 43.58
C HIS A 690 12.10 -33.44 42.08
N GLU A 691 13.35 -33.44 41.60
CA GLU A 691 13.77 -33.04 40.25
C GLU A 691 14.78 -34.06 39.71
N LEU A 692 14.68 -34.40 38.43
CA LEU A 692 15.52 -35.37 37.73
C LEU A 692 15.84 -34.92 36.29
N THR A 693 17.07 -34.48 36.06
CA THR A 693 17.58 -34.10 34.72
C THR A 693 18.31 -35.26 34.03
N ARG A 694 18.13 -35.39 32.71
CA ARG A 694 18.77 -36.41 31.84
C ARG A 694 19.05 -35.86 30.44
N ASN A 695 20.04 -36.44 29.77
CA ASN A 695 20.39 -36.16 28.38
C ASN A 695 20.01 -37.36 27.49
N ILE A 696 19.61 -37.11 26.25
CA ILE A 696 19.14 -38.14 25.31
C ILE A 696 19.38 -37.69 23.85
N ALA A 697 19.78 -38.61 22.98
CA ALA A 697 19.68 -38.44 21.54
C ALA A 697 18.34 -39.01 21.06
N VAL A 698 17.45 -38.15 20.55
CA VAL A 698 16.13 -38.54 20.02
C VAL A 698 16.18 -38.59 18.49
N THR A 699 15.51 -39.58 17.90
CA THR A 699 15.40 -39.76 16.44
C THR A 699 13.93 -39.82 16.03
N SER A 700 13.65 -40.07 14.74
CA SER A 700 12.31 -40.35 14.24
C SER A 700 11.66 -41.63 14.81
N VAL A 701 12.44 -42.48 15.50
CA VAL A 701 11.94 -43.68 16.19
C VAL A 701 11.62 -43.37 17.64
N LYS A 702 10.36 -43.61 18.04
CA LYS A 702 9.85 -43.40 19.40
C LYS A 702 10.69 -44.15 20.44
N SER A 703 11.31 -43.40 21.35
CA SER A 703 12.20 -43.90 22.39
C SER A 703 11.60 -43.63 23.78
N CYS A 704 11.44 -44.68 24.60
CA CYS A 704 10.73 -44.61 25.88
C CYS A 704 11.60 -45.03 27.07
N PHE A 705 11.41 -44.36 28.21
CA PHE A 705 12.21 -44.50 29.43
C PHE A 705 11.30 -44.59 30.65
N MET A 706 11.68 -45.43 31.62
CA MET A 706 10.92 -45.65 32.85
C MET A 706 11.65 -45.08 34.06
N PHE A 707 10.92 -44.35 34.88
CA PHE A 707 11.34 -43.77 36.15
C PHE A 707 10.34 -44.17 37.24
N TRP A 708 10.69 -43.95 38.50
CA TRP A 708 9.76 -44.09 39.62
C TRP A 708 10.10 -43.08 40.70
N PHE A 709 9.11 -42.72 41.51
CA PHE A 709 9.29 -41.89 42.70
C PHE A 709 8.56 -42.50 43.89
N HIS A 710 8.98 -42.14 45.11
CA HIS A 710 8.41 -42.68 46.34
C HIS A 710 8.02 -41.58 47.33
N PHE A 711 7.08 -41.89 48.21
CA PHE A 711 6.60 -41.00 49.25
C PHE A 711 7.54 -41.02 50.47
N PRO A 712 8.14 -39.90 50.89
CA PRO A 712 9.13 -39.87 51.98
C PRO A 712 8.48 -39.77 53.37
N LEU A 713 7.20 -39.37 53.43
CA LEU A 713 6.34 -39.29 54.61
C LEU A 713 4.91 -39.65 54.16
N CYS A 714 4.02 -39.87 55.11
CA CYS A 714 2.60 -39.94 54.82
C CYS A 714 2.05 -38.60 54.32
N ILE A 715 1.02 -38.65 53.48
CA ILE A 715 0.42 -37.47 52.84
C ILE A 715 -0.81 -37.04 53.64
N GLN A 716 -0.92 -35.73 53.90
CA GLN A 716 -2.09 -35.08 54.50
C GLN A 716 -3.03 -34.49 53.45
N ASP A 717 -2.47 -33.94 52.36
CA ASP A 717 -3.20 -33.40 51.22
C ASP A 717 -3.36 -34.48 50.15
N LEU A 718 -4.43 -35.26 50.34
CA LEU A 718 -4.90 -36.36 49.50
C LEU A 718 -5.99 -35.91 48.51
N ILE A 719 -6.23 -34.59 48.41
CA ILE A 719 -7.36 -33.99 47.69
C ILE A 719 -6.89 -33.40 46.36
N SER A 720 -5.74 -32.72 46.36
CA SER A 720 -5.12 -32.21 45.15
C SER A 720 -4.20 -33.27 44.50
N PRO A 721 -4.19 -33.43 43.17
CA PRO A 721 -3.35 -34.42 42.50
C PRO A 721 -1.86 -34.08 42.61
N ILE A 722 -0.98 -35.03 42.30
CA ILE A 722 0.48 -34.80 42.19
C ILE A 722 0.81 -34.40 40.75
N ASN A 723 1.41 -33.22 40.58
CA ASN A 723 1.78 -32.71 39.27
C ASN A 723 3.17 -33.21 38.88
N VAL A 724 3.30 -33.79 37.69
CA VAL A 724 4.56 -34.17 37.05
C VAL A 724 4.76 -33.28 35.85
N SER A 725 5.71 -32.35 35.93
CA SER A 725 6.14 -31.52 34.81
C SER A 725 7.38 -32.11 34.14
N LEU A 726 7.34 -32.17 32.81
CA LEU A 726 8.45 -32.46 31.92
C LEU A 726 8.80 -31.17 31.20
N SER A 727 10.05 -30.74 31.26
CA SER A 727 10.61 -29.68 30.42
C SER A 727 11.80 -30.20 29.61
N TYR A 728 12.01 -29.69 28.41
CA TYR A 728 13.14 -30.10 27.56
C TYR A 728 13.74 -28.93 26.76
N SER A 729 15.01 -29.09 26.37
CA SER A 729 15.77 -28.15 25.55
C SER A 729 16.80 -28.91 24.70
N LEU A 730 17.33 -28.29 23.64
CA LEU A 730 18.48 -28.83 22.91
C LEU A 730 19.75 -28.73 23.77
N TRP A 731 20.60 -29.75 23.69
CA TRP A 731 21.96 -29.76 24.21
C TRP A 731 22.90 -29.17 23.16
N GLU A 732 23.30 -27.92 23.34
CA GLU A 732 24.35 -27.31 22.51
C GLU A 732 25.74 -27.81 22.95
N GLU A 733 26.51 -28.36 22.01
CA GLU A 733 27.94 -28.61 22.23
C GLU A 733 28.73 -27.34 21.94
N GLU A 734 29.33 -26.75 22.99
CA GLU A 734 30.21 -25.61 22.85
C GLU A 734 31.52 -25.99 22.13
N GLY A 735 31.68 -25.52 20.89
CA GLY A 735 33.00 -25.13 20.37
C GLY A 735 33.81 -26.14 19.55
N THR A 736 33.20 -27.15 18.90
CA THR A 736 33.88 -27.93 17.85
C THR A 736 33.66 -27.33 16.46
N PRO A 737 34.71 -26.83 15.77
CA PRO A 737 34.60 -26.42 14.36
C PRO A 737 34.26 -27.63 13.48
N ARG A 738 33.32 -27.46 12.54
CA ARG A 738 33.00 -28.48 11.52
C ARG A 738 34.25 -28.83 10.70
N ASP A 739 34.63 -30.11 10.61
CA ASP A 739 35.47 -30.59 9.52
C ASP A 739 34.61 -30.56 8.24
N PRO A 740 35.02 -29.87 7.15
CA PRO A 740 34.25 -29.82 5.90
C PRO A 740 34.08 -31.18 5.21
N ARG A 741 34.57 -32.29 5.78
CA ARG A 741 34.28 -33.67 5.36
C ARG A 741 33.25 -34.42 6.23
N ALA A 742 32.75 -33.82 7.30
CA ALA A 742 31.59 -34.33 8.04
C ALA A 742 30.30 -33.89 7.31
N GLY A 743 29.70 -34.80 6.54
CA GLY A 743 28.59 -34.46 5.64
C GLY A 743 27.21 -34.42 6.29
N ARG A 744 26.33 -33.55 5.76
CA ARG A 744 24.85 -33.50 5.84
C ARG A 744 24.16 -33.46 7.21
N ASP A 745 24.82 -33.77 8.31
CA ASP A 745 24.19 -33.79 9.64
C ASP A 745 24.21 -32.38 10.26
N ILE A 746 23.17 -31.60 9.96
CA ILE A 746 22.94 -30.26 10.50
C ILE A 746 22.16 -30.38 11.82
N PRO A 747 22.59 -29.73 12.92
CA PRO A 747 21.85 -29.76 14.18
C PRO A 747 20.49 -29.08 14.01
N PRO A 748 19.37 -29.79 14.30
CA PRO A 748 18.04 -29.23 14.14
C PRO A 748 17.74 -28.17 15.20
N ILE A 749 16.77 -27.31 14.92
CA ILE A 749 16.20 -26.37 15.88
C ILE A 749 14.78 -26.78 16.25
N LEU A 750 14.39 -26.58 17.51
CA LEU A 750 13.00 -26.83 17.94
C LEU A 750 12.05 -25.76 17.36
N LYS A 751 10.83 -26.16 16.99
CA LYS A 751 9.76 -25.22 16.62
C LYS A 751 9.48 -24.23 17.78
N PRO A 752 9.24 -22.93 17.54
CA PRO A 752 9.05 -21.93 18.60
C PRO A 752 7.73 -22.16 19.36
N SER A 753 7.77 -22.97 20.42
CA SER A 753 6.60 -23.42 21.18
C SER A 753 6.97 -23.79 22.64
N PRO A 754 6.01 -23.92 23.56
CA PRO A 754 6.32 -24.32 24.94
C PRO A 754 6.90 -25.74 25.02
N HIS A 755 8.21 -25.85 25.30
CA HIS A 755 8.91 -27.12 25.48
C HIS A 755 8.69 -27.73 26.88
N SER A 756 7.43 -27.72 27.32
CA SER A 756 7.03 -28.23 28.64
C SER A 756 5.62 -28.81 28.63
N GLU A 757 5.47 -30.02 29.16
CA GLU A 757 4.21 -30.74 29.33
C GLU A 757 4.04 -31.02 30.84
N THR A 758 2.85 -30.80 31.39
CA THR A 758 2.52 -31.19 32.78
C THR A 758 1.33 -32.11 32.78
N LYS A 759 1.40 -33.20 33.56
CA LYS A 759 0.26 -34.07 33.84
C LYS A 759 0.05 -34.24 35.33
N GLU A 760 -1.15 -34.63 35.71
CA GLU A 760 -1.58 -34.77 37.10
C GLU A 760 -1.89 -36.24 37.41
N ILE A 761 -1.53 -36.68 38.62
CA ILE A 761 -1.79 -38.02 39.14
C ILE A 761 -2.76 -37.87 40.33
N PRO A 762 -4.05 -38.24 40.19
CA PRO A 762 -5.04 -38.12 41.26
C PRO A 762 -4.87 -39.18 42.36
N PHE A 763 -5.58 -39.00 43.47
CA PHE A 763 -5.72 -39.97 44.55
C PHE A 763 -7.08 -40.71 44.44
N GLU A 764 -7.12 -41.94 44.94
CA GLU A 764 -8.32 -42.80 45.04
C GLU A 764 -9.47 -42.09 45.80
N LYS A 765 -10.70 -42.10 45.25
CA LYS A 765 -11.86 -41.41 45.83
C LYS A 765 -12.47 -42.13 47.04
N ASN A 766 -13.10 -41.37 47.94
CA ASN A 766 -13.78 -41.90 49.13
C ASN A 766 -15.30 -42.03 48.91
N CYS A 767 -15.76 -43.19 48.42
CA CYS A 767 -17.14 -43.44 47.99
C CYS A 767 -17.93 -44.37 48.94
N GLY A 768 -18.00 -44.05 50.23
CA GLY A 768 -18.87 -44.78 51.18
C GLY A 768 -18.52 -46.26 51.40
N GLU A 769 -19.51 -47.06 51.84
CA GLU A 769 -19.34 -48.49 52.13
C GLU A 769 -19.54 -49.41 50.90
N ASP A 770 -20.31 -48.97 49.90
CA ASP A 770 -20.53 -49.69 48.64
C ASP A 770 -19.44 -49.43 47.59
N LYS A 771 -18.65 -48.36 47.77
CA LYS A 771 -17.58 -47.88 46.89
C LYS A 771 -18.05 -47.27 45.57
N THR A 772 -19.30 -46.83 45.47
CA THR A 772 -19.90 -46.32 44.24
C THR A 772 -20.46 -44.91 44.42
N CYS A 773 -19.62 -43.88 44.21
CA CYS A 773 -20.08 -42.49 44.19
C CYS A 773 -21.03 -42.26 43.01
N GLU A 774 -22.24 -41.72 43.23
CA GLU A 774 -23.19 -41.35 42.16
C GLU A 774 -23.73 -39.91 42.34
N ALA A 775 -23.30 -39.01 41.44
CA ALA A 775 -23.75 -37.62 41.35
C ALA A 775 -24.78 -37.40 40.22
N ASP A 776 -25.50 -36.28 40.29
CA ASP A 776 -26.64 -35.93 39.42
C ASP A 776 -26.65 -34.40 39.20
N LEU A 777 -26.28 -33.92 37.99
CA LEU A 777 -25.89 -32.52 37.73
C LEU A 777 -26.77 -31.79 36.70
N LYS A 778 -27.80 -31.11 37.20
CA LYS A 778 -28.75 -30.34 36.39
C LYS A 778 -28.24 -28.94 36.02
N LEU A 779 -28.27 -28.59 34.73
CA LEU A 779 -27.85 -27.29 34.19
C LEU A 779 -29.00 -26.54 33.48
N THR A 780 -29.19 -25.25 33.78
CA THR A 780 -30.20 -24.40 33.10
C THR A 780 -29.68 -22.97 32.82
N PHE A 781 -30.25 -22.30 31.81
CA PHE A 781 -30.08 -20.85 31.65
C PHE A 781 -31.00 -20.08 32.60
N SER A 782 -30.48 -18.99 33.14
CA SER A 782 -31.21 -18.06 34.01
C SER A 782 -31.81 -16.88 33.24
N ASP A 783 -32.94 -16.36 33.73
CA ASP A 783 -33.65 -15.19 33.16
C ASP A 783 -32.86 -13.86 33.20
N MET A 784 -31.71 -13.84 33.89
CA MET A 784 -30.86 -12.68 34.14
C MET A 784 -29.86 -12.38 32.99
N GLY A 785 -29.84 -13.20 31.94
CA GLY A 785 -28.99 -13.00 30.76
C GLY A 785 -29.44 -11.85 29.84
N SER A 786 -28.54 -11.42 28.95
CA SER A 786 -28.82 -10.44 27.90
C SER A 786 -29.82 -10.99 26.87
N LYS A 787 -31.00 -10.37 26.75
CA LYS A 787 -32.08 -10.87 25.86
C LYS A 787 -31.92 -10.49 24.37
N ILE A 788 -31.07 -9.51 24.05
CA ILE A 788 -30.66 -9.09 22.70
C ILE A 788 -29.21 -8.59 22.78
N LEU A 789 -28.37 -8.89 21.78
CA LEU A 789 -27.03 -8.31 21.64
C LEU A 789 -27.04 -7.19 20.59
N ARG A 790 -26.71 -5.97 21.01
CA ARG A 790 -26.50 -4.82 20.10
C ARG A 790 -25.01 -4.64 19.86
N LEU A 791 -24.57 -4.77 18.61
CA LEU A 791 -23.17 -4.62 18.24
C LEU A 791 -22.74 -3.14 18.32
N THR A 792 -21.77 -2.87 19.18
CA THR A 792 -21.07 -1.58 19.31
C THR A 792 -19.59 -1.84 19.62
N PRO A 793 -18.67 -0.86 19.47
CA PRO A 793 -17.25 -1.05 19.79
C PRO A 793 -16.93 -1.40 21.26
N SER A 794 -17.93 -1.37 22.15
CA SER A 794 -17.82 -1.70 23.58
C SER A 794 -18.91 -2.67 24.04
N ALA A 795 -19.54 -3.41 23.11
CA ALA A 795 -20.60 -4.35 23.45
C ALA A 795 -20.09 -5.51 24.31
N SER A 796 -20.92 -5.91 25.27
CA SER A 796 -20.69 -7.07 26.13
C SER A 796 -21.95 -7.92 26.21
N LEU A 797 -21.75 -9.25 26.16
CA LEU A 797 -22.81 -10.23 26.31
C LEU A 797 -22.73 -10.85 27.70
N SER A 798 -23.85 -10.87 28.43
CA SER A 798 -23.97 -11.51 29.74
C SER A 798 -24.81 -12.77 29.63
N VAL A 799 -24.22 -13.91 29.96
CA VAL A 799 -24.86 -15.23 29.96
C VAL A 799 -24.94 -15.72 31.40
N GLY A 800 -26.13 -16.03 31.89
CA GLY A 800 -26.32 -16.53 33.25
C GLY A 800 -26.76 -18.00 33.25
N LEU A 801 -26.02 -18.86 33.95
CA LEU A 801 -26.27 -20.30 34.11
C LEU A 801 -26.58 -20.61 35.58
N THR A 802 -27.49 -21.54 35.83
CA THR A 802 -27.75 -22.12 37.16
C THR A 802 -27.40 -23.60 37.12
N LEU A 803 -26.54 -24.04 38.03
CA LEU A 803 -26.11 -25.44 38.18
C LEU A 803 -26.54 -25.96 39.55
N ARG A 804 -27.12 -27.17 39.59
CA ARG A 804 -27.53 -27.89 40.80
C ARG A 804 -26.96 -29.30 40.82
N ASN A 805 -26.48 -29.73 41.99
CA ASN A 805 -26.29 -31.15 42.30
C ASN A 805 -27.52 -31.66 43.09
N THR A 806 -28.03 -32.84 42.75
CA THR A 806 -29.20 -33.46 43.39
C THR A 806 -28.90 -34.80 44.10
N ALA A 807 -27.69 -35.33 43.97
CA ALA A 807 -27.28 -36.60 44.58
C ALA A 807 -26.00 -36.43 45.44
N GLU A 808 -25.05 -37.36 45.37
CA GLU A 808 -23.83 -37.32 46.18
C GLU A 808 -22.81 -36.28 45.69
N ASP A 809 -21.73 -36.10 46.47
CA ASP A 809 -20.63 -35.18 46.14
C ASP A 809 -20.08 -35.43 44.73
N ALA A 810 -20.14 -34.39 43.88
CA ALA A 810 -19.70 -34.45 42.50
C ALA A 810 -18.22 -34.06 42.39
N TYR A 811 -17.39 -34.98 41.89
CA TYR A 811 -15.95 -34.82 41.80
C TYR A 811 -15.52 -34.28 40.42
N TRP A 812 -14.72 -33.22 40.43
CA TRP A 812 -14.22 -32.52 39.23
C TRP A 812 -15.35 -32.02 38.31
N VAL A 813 -16.24 -31.21 38.86
CA VAL A 813 -17.35 -30.61 38.08
C VAL A 813 -16.82 -29.56 37.11
N GLN A 814 -17.01 -29.83 35.83
CA GLN A 814 -16.57 -29.02 34.70
C GLN A 814 -17.79 -28.62 33.85
N VAL A 815 -18.10 -27.32 33.82
CA VAL A 815 -19.12 -26.73 32.95
C VAL A 815 -18.43 -26.25 31.67
N THR A 816 -18.80 -26.81 30.53
CA THR A 816 -18.30 -26.40 29.21
C THR A 816 -19.34 -25.52 28.52
N LEU A 817 -18.95 -24.30 28.12
CA LEU A 817 -19.82 -23.36 27.41
C LEU A 817 -19.25 -23.07 26.03
N THR A 818 -19.97 -23.47 24.99
CA THR A 818 -19.59 -23.34 23.57
C THR A 818 -20.25 -22.11 22.93
N PHE A 819 -19.45 -21.31 22.21
CA PHE A 819 -19.85 -20.02 21.62
C PHE A 819 -19.11 -19.76 20.29
N PRO A 820 -19.68 -18.94 19.36
CA PRO A 820 -19.02 -18.61 18.10
C PRO A 820 -17.78 -17.72 18.28
N GLN A 821 -16.82 -17.84 17.35
CA GLN A 821 -15.46 -17.27 17.43
C GLN A 821 -15.37 -15.75 17.67
N GLY A 822 -16.42 -14.98 17.38
CA GLY A 822 -16.44 -13.53 17.64
C GLY A 822 -16.73 -13.12 19.08
N LEU A 823 -17.05 -14.04 19.99
CA LEU A 823 -17.13 -13.76 21.42
C LEU A 823 -15.82 -14.13 22.10
N SER A 824 -15.32 -13.26 22.99
CA SER A 824 -14.12 -13.51 23.79
C SER A 824 -14.48 -13.48 25.27
N PHE A 825 -14.03 -14.48 26.05
CA PHE A 825 -14.29 -14.54 27.48
C PHE A 825 -13.62 -13.37 28.22
N ARG A 826 -14.36 -12.71 29.10
CA ARG A 826 -13.86 -11.56 29.89
C ARG A 826 -13.72 -11.88 31.38
N LYS A 827 -14.76 -12.43 31.99
CA LYS A 827 -14.78 -12.84 33.41
C LYS A 827 -15.99 -13.72 33.72
N VAL A 828 -15.89 -14.45 34.82
CA VAL A 828 -16.98 -15.18 35.48
C VAL A 828 -17.22 -14.60 36.88
N GLU A 829 -18.47 -14.47 37.30
CA GLU A 829 -18.86 -14.01 38.65
C GLU A 829 -20.04 -14.84 39.19
N THR A 830 -20.07 -15.09 40.51
CA THR A 830 -21.16 -15.81 41.17
C THR A 830 -22.16 -14.85 41.80
N LEU A 831 -23.43 -14.94 41.42
CA LEU A 831 -24.45 -13.92 41.74
C LEU A 831 -24.95 -13.89 43.21
N LYS A 832 -24.62 -14.91 44.01
CA LYS A 832 -25.03 -15.01 45.42
C LYS A 832 -23.82 -14.92 46.36
N PRO A 833 -23.60 -13.80 47.09
CA PRO A 833 -22.41 -13.61 47.94
C PRO A 833 -22.43 -14.41 49.26
N HIS A 834 -23.26 -15.46 49.37
CA HIS A 834 -23.38 -16.34 50.54
C HIS A 834 -23.16 -17.82 50.19
N SER A 835 -23.03 -18.17 48.91
CA SER A 835 -22.53 -19.47 48.46
C SER A 835 -21.02 -19.36 48.25
N HIS A 836 -20.21 -19.93 49.14
CA HIS A 836 -18.74 -19.95 49.04
C HIS A 836 -18.24 -20.97 47.99
N VAL A 837 -18.84 -20.98 46.80
CA VAL A 837 -18.53 -21.88 45.69
C VAL A 837 -17.55 -21.17 44.75
N PRO A 838 -16.25 -21.53 44.73
CA PRO A 838 -15.30 -20.94 43.79
C PRO A 838 -15.60 -21.44 42.37
N VAL A 839 -15.54 -20.53 41.40
CA VAL A 839 -15.63 -20.85 39.97
C VAL A 839 -14.45 -20.19 39.26
N GLY A 840 -13.68 -20.98 38.52
CA GLY A 840 -12.58 -20.50 37.68
C GLY A 840 -12.73 -21.07 36.28
N CYS A 841 -12.57 -20.23 35.25
CA CYS A 841 -12.76 -20.64 33.86
C CYS A 841 -11.54 -20.34 32.99
N GLU A 842 -11.31 -21.21 32.01
CA GLU A 842 -10.21 -21.15 31.03
C GLU A 842 -10.77 -21.38 29.62
N GLU A 843 -10.35 -20.58 28.63
CA GLU A 843 -10.78 -20.71 27.23
C GLU A 843 -9.93 -21.80 26.57
N LEU A 844 -10.57 -22.85 26.04
CA LEU A 844 -9.88 -24.03 25.52
C LEU A 844 -9.21 -23.76 24.15
N PRO A 845 -8.13 -24.51 23.79
CA PRO A 845 -7.49 -24.41 22.49
C PRO A 845 -8.46 -24.62 21.32
N GLU A 846 -8.24 -23.89 20.22
CA GLU A 846 -9.17 -23.80 19.10
C GLU A 846 -9.10 -25.04 18.19
N GLU A 847 -10.16 -25.85 18.16
CA GLU A 847 -10.29 -26.97 17.22
C GLU A 847 -10.63 -26.47 15.81
N ILE A 848 -9.63 -26.43 14.93
CA ILE A 848 -9.63 -25.86 13.56
C ILE A 848 -10.83 -26.31 12.68
N MET A 849 -11.48 -27.44 13.00
CA MET A 849 -12.62 -28.00 12.27
C MET A 849 -13.98 -27.38 12.65
N LEU A 850 -14.07 -26.56 13.72
CA LEU A 850 -15.32 -26.03 14.27
C LEU A 850 -15.23 -24.51 14.44
N GLN A 851 -16.23 -23.78 13.91
CA GLN A 851 -16.33 -22.31 14.02
C GLN A 851 -16.82 -21.83 15.41
N SER A 852 -16.44 -22.55 16.46
CA SER A 852 -16.92 -22.38 17.83
C SER A 852 -15.83 -22.67 18.84
N ARG A 853 -15.67 -21.79 19.82
CA ARG A 853 -14.77 -21.95 20.97
C ARG A 853 -15.52 -22.50 22.16
N ALA A 854 -14.79 -23.05 23.11
CA ALA A 854 -15.33 -23.59 24.36
C ALA A 854 -14.63 -22.97 25.57
N LEU A 855 -15.41 -22.55 26.57
CA LEU A 855 -14.95 -22.09 27.87
C LEU A 855 -15.15 -23.23 28.86
N SER A 856 -14.07 -23.69 29.48
CA SER A 856 -14.07 -24.70 30.54
C SER A 856 -14.11 -24.03 31.90
N CYS A 857 -15.25 -24.10 32.60
CA CYS A 857 -15.44 -23.57 33.95
C CYS A 857 -15.40 -24.69 35.00
N ASN A 858 -14.34 -24.71 35.80
CA ASN A 858 -14.22 -25.59 36.96
C ASN A 858 -15.04 -25.02 38.13
N VAL A 859 -16.05 -25.77 38.59
CA VAL A 859 -16.95 -25.37 39.67
C VAL A 859 -16.61 -26.15 40.95
N SER A 860 -16.29 -25.42 42.03
CA SER A 860 -15.98 -26.00 43.34
C SER A 860 -14.84 -27.03 43.35
N SER A 861 -13.94 -26.99 42.36
CA SER A 861 -12.95 -28.07 42.17
C SER A 861 -12.08 -28.29 43.42
N PRO A 862 -11.92 -29.54 43.91
CA PRO A 862 -12.32 -30.78 43.25
C PRO A 862 -13.69 -31.36 43.67
N ILE A 863 -14.46 -30.75 44.57
CA ILE A 863 -15.73 -31.30 45.11
C ILE A 863 -16.85 -30.25 45.09
N PHE A 864 -17.93 -30.52 44.36
CA PHE A 864 -19.20 -29.79 44.44
C PHE A 864 -20.22 -30.61 45.23
N GLY A 865 -20.46 -30.20 46.48
CA GLY A 865 -21.15 -31.04 47.46
C GLY A 865 -22.62 -31.31 47.17
N ALA A 866 -23.15 -32.38 47.75
CA ALA A 866 -24.56 -32.78 47.68
C ALA A 866 -25.55 -31.61 47.90
N ASP A 867 -26.69 -31.64 47.19
CA ASP A 867 -27.79 -30.64 47.22
C ASP A 867 -27.41 -29.17 46.86
N SER A 868 -26.14 -28.91 46.50
CA SER A 868 -25.62 -27.56 46.23
C SER A 868 -26.22 -26.92 44.97
N VAL A 869 -26.34 -25.59 44.98
CA VAL A 869 -26.80 -24.78 43.84
C VAL A 869 -25.92 -23.54 43.68
N VAL A 870 -25.49 -23.23 42.47
CA VAL A 870 -24.72 -22.02 42.14
C VAL A 870 -25.27 -21.31 40.90
N ASP A 871 -25.33 -19.98 40.96
CA ASP A 871 -25.69 -19.11 39.83
C ASP A 871 -24.43 -18.42 39.30
N ILE A 872 -24.06 -18.76 38.06
CA ILE A 872 -22.81 -18.39 37.39
C ILE A 872 -23.14 -17.37 36.29
N GLN A 873 -22.57 -16.17 36.37
CA GLN A 873 -22.64 -15.16 35.32
C GLN A 873 -21.34 -15.11 34.53
N VAL A 874 -21.39 -15.51 33.26
CA VAL A 874 -20.28 -15.42 32.30
C VAL A 874 -20.44 -14.16 31.47
N MET A 875 -19.39 -13.34 31.39
CA MET A 875 -19.37 -12.13 30.57
C MET A 875 -18.37 -12.27 29.41
N PHE A 876 -18.83 -11.92 28.22
CA PHE A 876 -18.06 -11.89 26.99
C PHE A 876 -17.92 -10.46 26.45
N HIS A 877 -16.83 -10.19 25.75
CA HIS A 877 -16.69 -9.06 24.83
C HIS A 877 -16.92 -9.50 23.38
N THR A 878 -17.35 -8.57 22.53
CA THR A 878 -17.55 -8.79 21.10
C THR A 878 -16.32 -8.39 20.29
N LEU A 879 -15.75 -9.30 19.50
CA LEU A 879 -14.64 -9.04 18.59
C LEU A 879 -15.15 -8.41 17.28
N GLN A 880 -14.44 -7.40 16.78
CA GLN A 880 -14.97 -6.44 15.80
C GLN A 880 -14.80 -6.87 14.33
N LYS A 881 -14.74 -8.18 14.04
CA LYS A 881 -14.39 -8.73 12.72
C LYS A 881 -15.30 -9.83 12.17
N ASP A 882 -16.20 -10.41 12.98
CA ASP A 882 -16.96 -11.59 12.57
C ASP A 882 -18.39 -11.27 12.09
N SER A 883 -18.77 -11.89 10.98
CA SER A 883 -20.13 -11.84 10.45
C SER A 883 -21.03 -12.87 11.14
N TRP A 884 -21.69 -12.48 12.21
CA TRP A 884 -22.72 -13.33 12.83
C TRP A 884 -24.00 -13.42 11.97
N GLY A 885 -24.87 -14.38 12.31
CA GLY A 885 -26.20 -14.48 11.73
C GLY A 885 -27.21 -13.55 12.42
N ASP A 886 -28.49 -13.89 12.29
CA ASP A 886 -29.59 -13.23 13.00
C ASP A 886 -29.59 -13.54 14.51
N PHE A 887 -28.99 -14.67 14.90
CA PHE A 887 -28.92 -15.17 16.27
C PHE A 887 -27.54 -15.77 16.55
N ILE A 888 -27.04 -15.58 17.77
CA ILE A 888 -25.93 -16.36 18.33
C ILE A 888 -26.53 -17.58 19.04
N LYS A 889 -26.06 -18.78 18.68
CA LYS A 889 -26.32 -20.01 19.43
C LYS A 889 -25.26 -20.17 20.53
N LEU A 890 -25.69 -20.55 21.72
CA LEU A 890 -24.84 -20.90 22.86
C LEU A 890 -25.26 -22.27 23.34
N ASP A 891 -24.31 -23.20 23.47
CA ASP A 891 -24.55 -24.54 23.99
C ASP A 891 -23.74 -24.71 25.28
N ALA A 892 -24.41 -25.04 26.38
CA ALA A 892 -23.77 -25.27 27.66
C ALA A 892 -23.98 -26.73 28.08
N SER A 893 -22.93 -27.37 28.59
CA SER A 893 -22.99 -28.70 29.21
C SER A 893 -22.25 -28.73 30.54
N VAL A 894 -22.61 -29.66 31.42
CA VAL A 894 -21.86 -29.98 32.63
C VAL A 894 -21.49 -31.46 32.67
N SER A 895 -20.33 -31.76 33.25
CA SER A 895 -19.83 -33.12 33.42
C SER A 895 -19.09 -33.25 34.75
N CYS A 896 -19.04 -34.46 35.30
CA CYS A 896 -18.16 -34.82 36.41
C CYS A 896 -17.71 -36.29 36.34
N ASN A 897 -16.76 -36.67 37.19
CA ASN A 897 -16.11 -37.98 37.12
C ASN A 897 -16.84 -39.10 37.90
N ASN A 898 -18.10 -38.93 38.28
CA ASN A 898 -18.89 -39.91 39.05
C ASN A 898 -20.41 -39.78 38.83
N GLU A 899 -20.81 -39.49 37.60
CA GLU A 899 -22.21 -39.37 37.19
C GLU A 899 -22.53 -40.43 36.13
N ASN A 900 -23.74 -40.99 36.19
CA ASN A 900 -24.10 -42.18 35.44
C ASN A 900 -24.68 -41.83 34.07
N LEU A 901 -24.39 -42.65 33.05
CA LEU A 901 -24.81 -42.42 31.66
C LEU A 901 -26.34 -42.32 31.49
N SER A 902 -27.13 -42.82 32.45
CA SER A 902 -28.59 -42.71 32.48
C SER A 902 -29.16 -41.41 33.04
N LEU A 903 -28.32 -40.53 33.62
CA LEU A 903 -28.76 -39.25 34.21
C LEU A 903 -28.49 -38.05 33.31
N LEU A 904 -27.60 -38.20 32.31
CA LEU A 904 -27.04 -37.13 31.47
C LEU A 904 -28.03 -36.31 30.60
N GLU A 905 -29.35 -36.49 30.73
CA GLU A 905 -30.35 -35.83 29.89
C GLU A 905 -30.57 -34.34 30.22
N ASP A 906 -30.33 -33.88 31.46
CA ASP A 906 -30.48 -32.46 31.85
C ASP A 906 -29.17 -31.73 32.20
N ASN A 907 -28.06 -32.37 31.90
CA ASN A 907 -26.71 -31.81 31.94
C ASN A 907 -26.41 -30.82 30.81
N SER A 908 -27.27 -30.71 29.78
CA SER A 908 -27.02 -29.89 28.58
C SER A 908 -28.20 -28.99 28.20
N VAL A 909 -27.90 -27.78 27.75
CA VAL A 909 -28.90 -26.75 27.45
C VAL A 909 -28.42 -25.77 26.37
N THR A 910 -29.32 -25.41 25.45
CA THR A 910 -29.06 -24.48 24.33
C THR A 910 -29.85 -23.18 24.49
N ALA A 911 -29.22 -22.06 24.17
CA ALA A 911 -29.85 -20.74 24.04
C ALA A 911 -29.57 -20.12 22.66
N SER A 912 -30.47 -19.23 22.23
CA SER A 912 -30.32 -18.44 21.00
C SER A 912 -30.62 -16.97 21.28
N ILE A 913 -29.64 -16.09 21.06
CA ILE A 913 -29.72 -14.66 21.40
C ILE A 913 -29.74 -13.82 20.11
N PRO A 914 -30.77 -13.00 19.85
CA PRO A 914 -30.85 -12.15 18.66
C PRO A 914 -29.73 -11.10 18.59
N VAL A 915 -29.22 -10.83 17.38
CA VAL A 915 -28.19 -9.82 17.11
C VAL A 915 -28.79 -8.62 16.39
N MET A 916 -28.36 -7.40 16.75
CA MET A 916 -28.65 -6.17 16.00
C MET A 916 -27.37 -5.45 15.58
N TYR A 917 -27.31 -5.03 14.32
CA TYR A 917 -26.16 -4.38 13.68
C TYR A 917 -26.26 -2.84 13.70
N PRO A 918 -25.19 -2.11 13.99
CA PRO A 918 -25.18 -0.65 13.92
C PRO A 918 -25.12 -0.20 12.45
N ILE A 919 -25.76 0.93 12.13
CA ILE A 919 -25.51 1.67 10.90
C ILE A 919 -25.11 3.10 11.26
N ASN A 920 -24.06 3.59 10.59
CA ASN A 920 -23.47 4.90 10.82
C ASN A 920 -23.74 5.84 9.65
N ILE A 921 -24.89 6.52 9.72
CA ILE A 921 -25.31 7.56 8.76
C ILE A 921 -25.22 8.92 9.44
N LEU A 922 -24.56 9.86 8.76
CA LEU A 922 -24.45 11.26 9.15
C LEU A 922 -24.96 12.13 7.99
N THR A 923 -26.08 12.82 8.20
CA THR A 923 -26.66 13.74 7.21
C THR A 923 -26.31 15.17 7.60
N LYS A 924 -25.79 15.97 6.65
CA LYS A 924 -25.53 17.40 6.85
C LYS A 924 -26.05 18.22 5.67
N ASP A 925 -26.53 19.42 5.94
CA ASP A 925 -26.65 20.47 4.94
C ASP A 925 -25.25 20.98 4.51
N GLN A 926 -25.19 21.73 3.41
CA GLN A 926 -23.95 22.37 2.93
C GLN A 926 -24.13 23.89 2.84
N GLU A 927 -23.06 24.63 3.13
CA GLU A 927 -23.00 26.10 3.12
C GLU A 927 -23.42 26.72 1.77
N ASN A 928 -23.23 25.99 0.67
CA ASN A 928 -23.66 26.36 -0.69
C ASN A 928 -25.19 26.27 -0.91
N SER A 929 -26.00 26.14 0.15
CA SER A 929 -27.46 26.14 0.09
C SER A 929 -28.06 27.56 0.13
N THR A 930 -29.15 27.79 -0.59
CA THR A 930 -29.83 29.09 -0.62
C THR A 930 -30.56 29.37 0.69
N LEU A 931 -29.94 30.12 1.60
CA LEU A 931 -30.53 30.46 2.91
C LEU A 931 -31.49 31.66 2.86
N TYR A 932 -31.38 32.54 1.87
CA TYR A 932 -32.30 33.65 1.66
C TYR A 932 -32.47 34.00 0.18
N ILE A 933 -33.65 34.52 -0.17
CA ILE A 933 -33.93 35.23 -1.43
C ILE A 933 -34.82 36.44 -1.15
N SER A 934 -34.71 37.48 -1.99
CA SER A 934 -35.53 38.69 -1.88
C SER A 934 -36.18 39.06 -3.21
N PHE A 935 -37.43 39.52 -3.16
CA PHE A 935 -38.14 40.10 -4.29
C PHE A 935 -38.40 41.59 -4.08
N THR A 936 -37.84 42.42 -4.95
CA THR A 936 -38.15 43.86 -5.09
C THR A 936 -39.06 44.07 -6.32
N PRO A 937 -39.66 45.26 -6.53
CA PRO A 937 -40.48 45.55 -7.72
C PRO A 937 -39.73 45.39 -9.06
N GLU A 938 -38.41 45.56 -9.08
CA GLU A 938 -37.55 45.40 -10.27
C GLU A 938 -36.97 43.99 -10.43
N SER A 939 -37.01 43.16 -9.38
CA SER A 939 -36.44 41.81 -9.40
C SER A 939 -37.13 40.85 -10.39
N PRO A 940 -36.42 39.84 -10.92
CA PRO A 940 -37.03 38.82 -11.76
C PRO A 940 -38.13 38.07 -10.99
N LYS A 941 -39.31 37.94 -11.62
CA LYS A 941 -40.50 37.29 -11.02
C LYS A 941 -40.30 35.81 -10.67
N THR A 942 -39.25 35.18 -11.16
CA THR A 942 -38.90 33.79 -10.89
C THR A 942 -37.43 33.72 -10.48
N GLN A 943 -37.16 33.07 -9.35
CA GLN A 943 -35.81 32.79 -8.86
C GLN A 943 -35.66 31.29 -8.64
N TYR A 944 -34.45 30.76 -8.87
CA TYR A 944 -34.12 29.36 -8.59
C TYR A 944 -33.32 29.27 -7.30
N VAL A 945 -33.68 28.31 -6.45
CA VAL A 945 -33.09 28.10 -5.13
C VAL A 945 -32.56 26.67 -5.05
N LYS A 946 -31.43 26.47 -4.39
CA LYS A 946 -30.73 25.19 -4.34
C LYS A 946 -30.46 24.82 -2.89
N HIS A 947 -31.03 23.73 -2.41
CA HIS A 947 -30.74 23.15 -1.09
C HIS A 947 -29.88 21.90 -1.33
N ILE A 948 -28.76 21.78 -0.62
CA ILE A 948 -27.80 20.69 -0.82
C ILE A 948 -27.59 19.96 0.50
N TYR A 949 -27.74 18.64 0.46
CA TYR A 949 -27.39 17.75 1.57
C TYR A 949 -26.30 16.78 1.16
N GLN A 950 -25.39 16.53 2.09
CA GLN A 950 -24.34 15.53 2.04
C GLN A 950 -24.70 14.43 3.04
N VAL A 951 -25.00 13.24 2.53
CA VAL A 951 -25.20 12.04 3.34
C VAL A 951 -23.88 11.28 3.34
N ARG A 952 -23.24 11.15 4.50
CA ARG A 952 -22.07 10.29 4.68
C ARG A 952 -22.48 9.02 5.39
N ILE A 953 -22.21 7.88 4.76
CA ILE A 953 -22.44 6.57 5.35
C ILE A 953 -21.06 5.97 5.61
N GLN A 954 -20.62 5.97 6.87
CA GLN A 954 -19.33 5.40 7.21
C GLN A 954 -19.42 3.87 7.12
N PRO A 955 -18.50 3.19 6.42
CA PRO A 955 -18.52 1.74 6.33
C PRO A 955 -18.36 1.12 7.72
N THR A 956 -19.28 0.23 8.06
CA THR A 956 -19.19 -0.64 9.24
C THR A 956 -18.47 -1.94 8.86
N ASN A 957 -17.80 -2.58 9.81
CA ASN A 957 -17.09 -3.86 9.63
C ASN A 957 -18.03 -5.08 9.39
N TYR A 958 -19.23 -4.86 8.85
CA TYR A 958 -20.28 -5.86 8.68
C TYR A 958 -20.91 -5.66 7.29
N ASP A 959 -20.75 -6.64 6.40
CA ASP A 959 -21.04 -6.49 4.96
C ASP A 959 -22.53 -6.33 4.60
N ASN A 960 -23.44 -6.65 5.54
CA ASN A 960 -24.88 -6.61 5.32
C ASN A 960 -25.50 -5.24 5.68
N VAL A 961 -25.33 -4.25 4.80
CA VAL A 961 -26.10 -3.00 4.82
C VAL A 961 -27.51 -3.27 4.24
N PRO A 962 -28.60 -2.87 4.90
CA PRO A 962 -29.96 -3.04 4.39
C PRO A 962 -30.25 -2.03 3.26
N PRO A 963 -31.28 -2.25 2.43
CA PRO A 963 -31.75 -1.23 1.50
C PRO A 963 -32.16 0.04 2.27
N LEU A 964 -31.70 1.19 1.79
CA LEU A 964 -31.90 2.49 2.42
C LEU A 964 -32.96 3.28 1.62
N GLU A 965 -33.88 3.94 2.33
CA GLU A 965 -34.79 4.92 1.75
C GLU A 965 -34.44 6.33 2.24
N ALA A 966 -34.08 7.21 1.31
CA ALA A 966 -34.02 8.64 1.57
C ALA A 966 -35.42 9.23 1.53
N LEU A 967 -35.84 9.81 2.65
CA LEU A 967 -37.10 10.52 2.83
C LEU A 967 -36.82 12.01 2.70
N VAL A 968 -37.25 12.59 1.59
CA VAL A 968 -37.07 14.01 1.28
C VAL A 968 -38.39 14.74 1.48
N ARG A 969 -38.42 15.76 2.32
CA ARG A 969 -39.62 16.58 2.60
C ARG A 969 -39.43 18.00 2.08
N VAL A 970 -40.36 18.42 1.23
CA VAL A 970 -40.42 19.79 0.66
C VAL A 970 -41.72 20.47 1.08
N PRO A 971 -41.76 21.81 1.25
CA PRO A 971 -42.94 22.48 1.76
C PRO A 971 -44.13 22.33 0.80
N ARG A 972 -45.34 22.17 1.35
CA ARG A 972 -46.55 21.92 0.56
C ARG A 972 -46.92 23.13 -0.29
N LEU A 973 -47.20 22.91 -1.58
CA LEU A 973 -47.65 23.96 -2.51
C LEU A 973 -48.91 24.66 -1.97
N HIS A 974 -48.80 25.93 -1.60
CA HIS A 974 -49.88 26.71 -1.00
C HIS A 974 -50.57 27.60 -2.05
N SER A 975 -51.79 27.23 -2.45
CA SER A 975 -52.49 27.82 -3.60
C SER A 975 -52.88 29.30 -3.45
N GLU A 976 -52.96 29.82 -2.22
CA GLU A 976 -53.49 31.16 -1.91
C GLU A 976 -52.39 32.20 -1.58
N GLY A 977 -51.11 31.85 -1.78
CA GLY A 977 -49.98 32.74 -1.52
C GLY A 977 -49.63 33.67 -2.70
N LEU A 978 -48.98 34.81 -2.37
CA LEU A 978 -48.28 35.66 -3.36
C LEU A 978 -47.07 34.97 -4.00
N ILE A 979 -46.61 33.85 -3.43
CA ILE A 979 -45.44 33.08 -3.87
C ILE A 979 -45.92 31.65 -4.17
N THR A 980 -45.58 31.14 -5.35
CA THR A 980 -45.74 29.71 -5.70
C THR A 980 -44.36 29.08 -5.87
N HIS A 981 -44.16 27.86 -5.37
CA HIS A 981 -42.88 27.14 -5.47
C HIS A 981 -43.05 25.72 -6.00
N GLU A 982 -42.15 25.31 -6.88
CA GLU A 982 -42.10 23.97 -7.49
C GLU A 982 -40.72 23.36 -7.18
N TRP A 983 -40.68 22.14 -6.65
CA TRP A 983 -39.42 21.50 -6.21
C TRP A 983 -39.11 20.28 -7.06
N SER A 984 -37.85 20.16 -7.46
CA SER A 984 -37.29 19.01 -8.17
C SER A 984 -36.10 18.45 -7.39
N ILE A 985 -35.97 17.12 -7.38
CA ILE A 985 -34.89 16.42 -6.68
C ILE A 985 -33.92 15.89 -7.72
N GLN A 986 -32.63 16.14 -7.49
CA GLN A 986 -31.50 15.59 -8.23
C GLN A 986 -30.59 14.89 -7.22
N MET A 987 -30.15 13.68 -7.55
CA MET A 987 -29.25 12.89 -6.72
C MET A 987 -28.05 12.47 -7.56
N GLU A 988 -26.91 12.30 -6.91
CA GLU A 988 -25.70 11.76 -7.51
C GLU A 988 -25.29 10.52 -6.72
N PRO A 989 -25.48 9.29 -7.25
CA PRO A 989 -26.01 8.94 -8.57
C PRO A 989 -27.52 9.23 -8.74
N PRO A 990 -28.04 9.33 -9.98
CA PRO A 990 -29.44 9.61 -10.25
C PRO A 990 -30.37 8.46 -9.84
N VAL A 991 -31.43 8.80 -9.11
CA VAL A 991 -32.43 7.87 -8.53
C VAL A 991 -33.85 8.32 -8.89
N ASN A 992 -34.74 7.37 -9.19
CA ASN A 992 -36.16 7.64 -9.38
C ASN A 992 -36.89 7.76 -8.03
N CYS A 993 -37.09 8.99 -7.56
CA CYS A 993 -37.89 9.27 -6.36
C CYS A 993 -39.40 9.18 -6.65
N SER A 994 -40.17 8.62 -5.72
CA SER A 994 -41.63 8.52 -5.77
C SER A 994 -42.30 9.52 -4.79
N PRO A 995 -43.28 10.34 -5.23
CA PRO A 995 -43.98 11.27 -4.34
C PRO A 995 -45.12 10.59 -3.57
N GLN A 996 -45.23 10.89 -2.29
CA GLN A 996 -46.33 10.47 -1.42
C GLN A 996 -46.95 11.68 -0.72
N ASN A 997 -48.24 11.90 -0.94
CA ASN A 997 -49.01 12.90 -0.20
C ASN A 997 -49.48 12.27 1.11
N LEU A 998 -49.03 12.79 2.24
CA LEU A 998 -49.56 12.39 3.55
C LEU A 998 -50.87 13.15 3.83
N GLU A 999 -51.90 12.40 4.22
CA GLU A 999 -53.00 12.93 5.01
C GLU A 999 -52.59 12.94 6.49
N SER A 1000 -53.01 13.95 7.24
CA SER A 1000 -52.41 14.33 8.52
C SER A 1000 -52.93 13.56 9.75
N PRO A 1001 -52.04 13.17 10.66
CA PRO A 1001 -52.27 13.20 12.11
C PRO A 1001 -51.81 14.51 12.75
N SER A 1002 -52.12 14.71 14.04
CA SER A 1002 -52.08 16.00 14.73
C SER A 1002 -50.84 16.27 15.61
N ASP A 1003 -50.67 17.55 15.98
CA ASP A 1003 -50.16 18.03 17.27
C ASP A 1003 -48.74 17.67 17.73
N VAL A 1004 -47.74 17.82 16.84
CA VAL A 1004 -46.36 18.20 17.26
C VAL A 1004 -45.85 19.34 16.38
N ALA A 1005 -45.32 20.40 17.01
CA ALA A 1005 -44.78 21.57 16.32
C ALA A 1005 -43.33 21.36 15.84
N GLU A 1006 -43.08 20.31 15.05
CA GLU A 1006 -41.79 20.14 14.35
C GLU A 1006 -41.68 21.10 13.16
N PRO A 1007 -40.49 21.68 12.87
CA PRO A 1007 -40.23 22.34 11.59
C PRO A 1007 -40.43 21.36 10.42
N CYS A 1008 -40.67 21.88 9.21
CA CYS A 1008 -40.85 21.09 7.97
C CYS A 1008 -42.05 20.10 7.97
N SER A 1009 -42.90 20.08 9.00
CA SER A 1009 -44.00 19.11 9.19
C SER A 1009 -45.12 19.15 8.13
N PHE A 1010 -45.28 20.24 7.38
CA PHE A 1010 -46.36 20.41 6.39
C PHE A 1010 -45.83 20.39 4.95
N GLY A 1011 -45.54 19.19 4.43
CA GLY A 1011 -44.87 18.99 3.15
C GLY A 1011 -45.39 17.84 2.29
N THR A 1012 -44.84 17.73 1.08
CA THR A 1012 -44.88 16.49 0.28
C THR A 1012 -43.63 15.67 0.60
N GLU A 1013 -43.79 14.39 0.87
CA GLU A 1013 -42.67 13.46 1.09
C GLU A 1013 -42.34 12.74 -0.22
N PHE A 1014 -41.06 12.66 -0.55
CA PHE A 1014 -40.54 11.87 -1.66
C PHE A 1014 -39.70 10.73 -1.09
N ARG A 1015 -39.98 9.51 -1.56
CA ARG A 1015 -39.21 8.30 -1.24
C ARG A 1015 -38.26 7.98 -2.37
N CYS A 1016 -36.96 8.09 -2.12
CA CYS A 1016 -35.91 7.74 -3.06
C CYS A 1016 -35.17 6.50 -2.53
N PRO A 1017 -35.19 5.34 -3.23
CA PRO A 1017 -34.40 4.18 -2.83
C PRO A 1017 -32.91 4.44 -3.12
N VAL A 1018 -32.03 4.18 -2.15
CA VAL A 1018 -30.60 4.56 -2.23
C VAL A 1018 -29.70 3.35 -2.02
N ASP A 1019 -28.85 3.08 -3.02
CA ASP A 1019 -27.77 2.10 -2.91
C ASP A 1019 -26.65 2.61 -1.99
N PHE A 1020 -26.03 1.71 -1.24
CA PHE A 1020 -24.96 2.07 -0.31
C PHE A 1020 -23.74 2.69 -1.02
N ARG A 1021 -23.38 3.90 -0.60
CA ARG A 1021 -22.13 4.61 -0.96
C ARG A 1021 -21.61 5.38 0.25
N GLN A 1022 -20.30 5.60 0.29
CA GLN A 1022 -19.64 6.36 1.37
C GLN A 1022 -20.16 7.81 1.47
N GLU A 1023 -20.45 8.43 0.32
CA GLU A 1023 -21.06 9.76 0.22
C GLU A 1023 -22.14 9.76 -0.87
N ILE A 1024 -23.29 10.37 -0.57
CA ILE A 1024 -24.37 10.67 -1.52
C ILE A 1024 -24.68 12.17 -1.42
N LEU A 1025 -24.72 12.85 -2.57
CA LEU A 1025 -25.15 14.24 -2.65
C LEU A 1025 -26.62 14.31 -3.12
N VAL A 1026 -27.44 15.01 -2.34
CA VAL A 1026 -28.85 15.25 -2.63
C VAL A 1026 -29.04 16.75 -2.87
N GLN A 1027 -29.29 17.11 -4.12
CA GLN A 1027 -29.52 18.48 -4.58
C GLN A 1027 -31.00 18.68 -4.88
N MET A 1028 -31.66 19.55 -4.13
CA MET A 1028 -33.02 19.98 -4.47
C MET A 1028 -32.99 21.35 -5.13
N ILE A 1029 -33.58 21.45 -6.32
CA ILE A 1029 -33.77 22.71 -7.02
C ILE A 1029 -35.25 23.11 -6.88
N GLY A 1030 -35.47 24.19 -6.14
CA GLY A 1030 -36.76 24.89 -6.09
C GLY A 1030 -36.82 26.00 -7.13
N LYS A 1031 -37.93 26.11 -7.84
CA LYS A 1031 -38.31 27.28 -8.64
C LYS A 1031 -39.33 28.08 -7.83
N VAL A 1032 -39.00 29.30 -7.44
CA VAL A 1032 -39.87 30.19 -6.64
C VAL A 1032 -40.35 31.35 -7.53
N GLU A 1033 -41.67 31.54 -7.63
CA GLU A 1033 -42.32 32.44 -8.57
C GLU A 1033 -43.31 33.39 -7.85
N LEU A 1034 -43.18 34.70 -8.09
CA LEU A 1034 -43.98 35.76 -7.50
C LEU A 1034 -45.24 36.04 -8.32
N ARG A 1035 -46.41 35.66 -7.77
CA ARG A 1035 -47.73 35.85 -8.38
C ARG A 1035 -48.45 37.09 -7.86
N GLY A 1036 -47.98 38.27 -8.27
CA GLY A 1036 -48.73 39.51 -8.07
C GLY A 1036 -47.85 40.75 -8.01
N THR A 1037 -48.37 41.80 -7.35
CA THR A 1037 -47.61 42.98 -6.96
C THR A 1037 -47.44 43.01 -5.44
N ILE A 1038 -46.23 43.35 -4.98
CA ILE A 1038 -45.94 43.52 -3.56
C ILE A 1038 -46.68 44.78 -3.07
N LYS A 1039 -47.46 44.66 -1.99
CA LYS A 1039 -48.26 45.75 -1.40
C LYS A 1039 -47.77 46.21 -0.02
N ALA A 1040 -47.01 45.36 0.64
CA ALA A 1040 -46.34 45.57 1.92
C ALA A 1040 -45.18 44.56 2.01
N SER A 1041 -44.15 44.86 2.80
CA SER A 1041 -43.04 43.94 2.99
C SER A 1041 -43.43 42.79 3.93
N SER A 1042 -42.95 41.57 3.65
CA SER A 1042 -43.16 40.39 4.52
C SER A 1042 -42.13 39.30 4.28
N THR A 1043 -41.83 38.51 5.32
CA THR A 1043 -40.91 37.36 5.26
C THR A 1043 -41.69 36.05 5.33
N LEU A 1044 -41.39 35.11 4.43
CA LEU A 1044 -41.90 33.73 4.46
C LEU A 1044 -40.73 32.75 4.66
N SER A 1045 -40.87 31.77 5.55
CA SER A 1045 -39.88 30.69 5.72
C SER A 1045 -40.31 29.43 4.95
N LEU A 1046 -39.46 28.97 4.03
CA LEU A 1046 -39.61 27.68 3.34
C LEU A 1046 -38.61 26.67 3.93
N CYS A 1047 -39.14 25.67 4.63
CA CYS A 1047 -38.38 24.60 5.26
C CYS A 1047 -38.39 23.36 4.36
N SER A 1048 -37.24 22.76 4.12
CA SER A 1048 -37.14 21.39 3.59
C SER A 1048 -36.19 20.55 4.43
N SER A 1049 -36.33 19.22 4.38
CA SER A 1049 -35.48 18.30 5.14
C SER A 1049 -35.22 16.98 4.41
N LEU A 1050 -34.13 16.32 4.80
CA LEU A 1050 -33.73 15.00 4.35
C LEU A 1050 -33.47 14.12 5.57
N SER A 1051 -34.02 12.90 5.57
CA SER A 1051 -33.61 11.84 6.49
C SER A 1051 -33.39 10.52 5.77
N ILE A 1052 -32.52 9.67 6.31
CA ILE A 1052 -32.33 8.30 5.83
C ILE A 1052 -33.04 7.31 6.76
N SER A 1053 -33.74 6.35 6.17
CA SER A 1053 -34.50 5.31 6.85
C SER A 1053 -34.14 3.92 6.30
N PHE A 1054 -34.33 2.88 7.13
CA PHE A 1054 -34.07 1.48 6.79
C PHE A 1054 -34.88 0.54 7.68
N ASN A 1055 -34.86 -0.76 7.38
CA ASN A 1055 -35.58 -1.77 8.15
C ASN A 1055 -34.96 -1.99 9.54
N SER A 1056 -35.65 -1.56 10.59
CA SER A 1056 -35.19 -1.59 11.99
C SER A 1056 -35.25 -2.96 12.68
N SER A 1057 -35.66 -4.03 11.98
CA SER A 1057 -35.75 -5.38 12.58
C SER A 1057 -34.39 -6.01 12.87
N LYS A 1058 -33.35 -5.68 12.09
CA LYS A 1058 -31.98 -6.20 12.27
C LYS A 1058 -30.93 -5.12 12.52
N HIS A 1059 -31.27 -3.84 12.30
CA HIS A 1059 -30.33 -2.73 12.28
C HIS A 1059 -30.77 -1.56 13.16
N PHE A 1060 -29.83 -0.76 13.65
CA PHE A 1060 -30.12 0.45 14.46
C PHE A 1060 -29.17 1.61 14.15
N HIS A 1061 -29.62 2.85 14.37
CA HIS A 1061 -28.81 4.06 14.19
C HIS A 1061 -27.77 4.18 15.31
N LEU A 1062 -26.47 4.17 14.98
CA LEU A 1062 -25.38 4.23 15.97
C LEU A 1062 -25.39 5.54 16.79
N TYR A 1063 -25.64 6.67 16.13
CA TYR A 1063 -25.71 8.01 16.74
C TYR A 1063 -27.15 8.50 16.93
N GLY A 1064 -28.14 7.59 16.90
CA GLY A 1064 -29.56 7.91 16.96
C GLY A 1064 -30.13 8.48 15.65
N SER A 1065 -31.46 8.54 15.56
CA SER A 1065 -32.21 8.97 14.37
C SER A 1065 -31.91 10.39 13.92
N ASN A 1066 -31.56 11.27 14.86
CA ASN A 1066 -31.37 12.70 14.60
C ASN A 1066 -30.08 12.96 13.81
N ALA A 1067 -29.04 12.15 13.98
CA ALA A 1067 -27.79 12.28 13.22
C ALA A 1067 -27.94 11.94 11.73
N SER A 1068 -28.96 11.15 11.39
CA SER A 1068 -29.36 10.82 10.02
C SER A 1068 -30.37 11.79 9.40
N MET A 1069 -30.68 12.92 10.05
CA MET A 1069 -31.60 13.95 9.56
C MET A 1069 -30.92 15.33 9.48
N ALA A 1070 -31.16 16.06 8.39
CA ALA A 1070 -30.80 17.48 8.25
C ALA A 1070 -31.98 18.29 7.68
N GLN A 1071 -31.97 19.60 7.92
CA GLN A 1071 -33.01 20.53 7.45
C GLN A 1071 -32.40 21.87 7.05
N VAL A 1072 -32.91 22.48 5.99
CA VAL A 1072 -32.54 23.83 5.53
C VAL A 1072 -33.78 24.70 5.50
N VAL A 1073 -33.73 25.82 6.24
CA VAL A 1073 -34.81 26.82 6.32
C VAL A 1073 -34.40 28.06 5.55
N MET A 1074 -34.95 28.25 4.36
CA MET A 1074 -34.75 29.44 3.54
C MET A 1074 -35.75 30.53 3.91
N LYS A 1075 -35.31 31.79 3.96
CA LYS A 1075 -36.19 32.96 4.07
C LYS A 1075 -36.46 33.60 2.71
N VAL A 1076 -37.70 34.01 2.48
CA VAL A 1076 -38.15 34.72 1.27
C VAL A 1076 -38.70 36.07 1.69
N ASP A 1077 -37.96 37.14 1.41
CA ASP A 1077 -38.32 38.51 1.76
C ASP A 1077 -38.99 39.22 0.57
N LEU A 1078 -40.25 39.60 0.74
CA LEU A 1078 -40.93 40.55 -0.15
C LEU A 1078 -40.60 41.96 0.33
N VAL A 1079 -40.01 42.78 -0.52
CA VAL A 1079 -39.56 44.15 -0.19
C VAL A 1079 -40.40 45.17 -0.96
N TYR A 1080 -41.15 46.00 -0.24
CA TYR A 1080 -41.92 47.10 -0.80
C TYR A 1080 -41.13 48.41 -0.76
N GLU A 1081 -40.63 48.85 -1.90
CA GLU A 1081 -40.02 50.17 -2.06
C GLU A 1081 -41.08 51.26 -2.31
N LYS A 1082 -40.80 52.47 -1.84
CA LYS A 1082 -41.72 53.61 -1.90
C LYS A 1082 -40.99 54.84 -2.38
N GLU A 1083 -41.39 55.38 -3.54
CA GLU A 1083 -40.77 56.57 -4.12
C GLU A 1083 -40.92 57.80 -3.21
N MET A 1084 -39.81 58.24 -2.62
CA MET A 1084 -39.71 59.45 -1.79
C MET A 1084 -39.34 60.70 -2.61
N LEU A 1085 -39.37 60.60 -3.94
CA LEU A 1085 -38.84 61.59 -4.89
C LEU A 1085 -39.45 62.99 -4.71
N TYR A 1086 -40.74 63.07 -4.37
CA TYR A 1086 -41.45 64.32 -4.08
C TYR A 1086 -40.86 65.11 -2.89
N LEU A 1087 -40.34 64.43 -1.86
CA LEU A 1087 -39.73 65.08 -0.69
C LEU A 1087 -38.38 65.73 -1.04
N TYR A 1088 -37.56 65.07 -1.87
CA TYR A 1088 -36.29 65.64 -2.34
C TYR A 1088 -36.51 66.88 -3.21
N VAL A 1089 -37.50 66.86 -4.11
CA VAL A 1089 -37.86 68.01 -4.94
C VAL A 1089 -38.35 69.20 -4.09
N LEU A 1090 -39.23 68.95 -3.11
CA LEU A 1090 -39.69 69.99 -2.17
C LEU A 1090 -38.54 70.61 -1.35
N SER A 1091 -37.63 69.77 -0.85
CA SER A 1091 -36.45 70.22 -0.10
C SER A 1091 -35.54 71.12 -0.95
N GLY A 1092 -35.23 70.70 -2.18
CA GLY A 1092 -34.40 71.47 -3.11
C GLY A 1092 -34.99 72.84 -3.46
N ILE A 1093 -36.30 72.92 -3.74
CA ILE A 1093 -37.00 74.18 -4.03
C ILE A 1093 -36.98 75.12 -2.81
N GLY A 1094 -37.18 74.60 -1.60
CA GLY A 1094 -37.10 75.37 -0.36
C GLY A 1094 -35.71 75.97 -0.11
N GLY A 1095 -34.65 75.18 -0.32
CA GLY A 1095 -33.26 75.62 -0.18
C GLY A 1095 -32.89 76.72 -1.18
N LEU A 1096 -33.32 76.60 -2.45
CA LEU A 1096 -33.07 77.60 -3.49
C LEU A 1096 -33.74 78.95 -3.21
N LEU A 1097 -34.97 78.93 -2.67
CA LEU A 1097 -35.67 80.15 -2.23
C LEU A 1097 -34.96 80.86 -1.07
N LEU A 1098 -34.44 80.09 -0.10
CA LEU A 1098 -33.67 80.64 1.02
C LEU A 1098 -32.37 81.29 0.54
N LEU A 1099 -31.65 80.63 -0.37
CA LEU A 1099 -30.40 81.14 -0.95
C LEU A 1099 -30.60 82.46 -1.71
N LEU A 1100 -31.69 82.57 -2.48
CA LEU A 1100 -32.05 83.80 -3.21
C LEU A 1100 -32.27 84.99 -2.24
N LEU A 1101 -32.98 84.77 -1.13
CA LEU A 1101 -33.22 85.79 -0.10
C LEU A 1101 -31.91 86.27 0.55
N ILE A 1102 -31.00 85.34 0.84
CA ILE A 1102 -29.66 85.66 1.37
C ILE A 1102 -28.87 86.50 0.36
N PHE A 1103 -28.91 86.15 -0.93
CA PHE A 1103 -28.19 86.88 -1.98
C PHE A 1103 -28.70 88.32 -2.14
N ILE A 1104 -30.03 88.52 -2.09
CA ILE A 1104 -30.66 89.85 -2.12
C ILE A 1104 -30.25 90.70 -0.90
N ALA A 1105 -30.17 90.08 0.29
CA ALA A 1105 -29.71 90.76 1.50
C ALA A 1105 -28.24 91.19 1.39
N LEU A 1106 -27.34 90.28 0.99
CA LEU A 1106 -25.90 90.57 0.83
C LEU A 1106 -25.64 91.67 -0.23
N TYR A 1107 -26.41 91.67 -1.32
CA TYR A 1107 -26.36 92.73 -2.33
C TYR A 1107 -26.77 94.09 -1.77
N LYS A 1108 -27.86 94.17 -0.98
CA LYS A 1108 -28.29 95.42 -0.32
C LYS A 1108 -27.33 95.92 0.75
N VAL A 1109 -26.60 95.01 1.43
CA VAL A 1109 -25.57 95.35 2.42
C VAL A 1109 -24.27 95.85 1.75
N GLY A 1110 -24.15 95.80 0.42
CA GLY A 1110 -23.06 96.43 -0.33
C GLY A 1110 -21.75 95.64 -0.34
N PHE A 1111 -21.79 94.36 0.08
CA PHE A 1111 -20.63 93.49 0.29
C PHE A 1111 -19.69 93.37 -0.93
N PHE A 1112 -20.24 93.45 -2.14
CA PHE A 1112 -19.52 93.19 -3.40
C PHE A 1112 -18.87 94.43 -4.07
N LYS A 1113 -18.50 95.47 -3.31
CA LYS A 1113 -17.85 96.68 -3.86
C LYS A 1113 -16.48 96.99 -3.24
N ARG A 1114 -15.41 96.43 -3.81
CA ARG A 1114 -14.07 97.06 -3.77
C ARG A 1114 -13.19 96.67 -4.96
N ASN A 1115 -12.48 97.66 -5.51
CA ASN A 1115 -11.54 97.45 -6.61
C ASN A 1115 -10.22 96.86 -6.11
N LEU A 1116 -9.68 95.90 -6.86
CA LEU A 1116 -8.26 95.48 -6.78
C LEU A 1116 -7.68 95.30 -8.20
N LYS A 1117 -7.95 96.25 -9.10
CA LYS A 1117 -7.44 96.26 -10.48
C LYS A 1117 -6.20 97.15 -10.68
N GLU A 1118 -5.71 97.78 -9.60
CA GLU A 1118 -4.59 98.75 -9.63
C GLU A 1118 -3.41 98.34 -8.74
N LYS A 1119 -3.32 97.04 -8.39
CA LYS A 1119 -2.04 96.38 -8.16
C LYS A 1119 -1.87 95.39 -9.32
N MET A 1120 -1.25 95.84 -10.40
CA MET A 1120 0.21 95.74 -10.59
C MET A 1120 0.57 94.24 -10.65
N GLU A 1121 0.80 93.63 -11.82
CA GLU A 1121 1.50 94.21 -12.99
C GLU A 1121 2.82 94.90 -12.59
N ALA A 1122 3.53 94.26 -11.66
CA ALA A 1122 4.92 94.53 -11.35
C ALA A 1122 5.58 93.24 -10.83
N ASN A 1123 6.59 92.76 -11.55
CA ASN A 1123 7.58 91.75 -11.16
C ASN A 1123 7.03 90.31 -10.92
N VAL A 1124 7.42 89.30 -11.70
CA VAL A 1124 8.76 88.64 -11.82
C VAL A 1124 8.93 87.53 -10.78
N ASP A 1125 9.55 86.43 -11.22
CA ASP A 1125 9.91 85.21 -10.48
C ASP A 1125 8.75 84.36 -9.91
N ALA A 1126 8.22 83.49 -10.78
CA ALA A 1126 7.51 82.27 -10.40
C ALA A 1126 7.85 81.16 -11.43
N SER A 1127 9.07 80.62 -11.35
CA SER A 1127 9.52 79.49 -12.15
C SER A 1127 9.04 78.16 -11.57
N SER A 1128 9.05 77.12 -12.41
CA SER A 1128 9.19 75.69 -12.02
C SER A 1128 8.20 75.13 -10.98
N GLU A 1129 7.02 74.76 -11.45
CA GLU A 1129 6.38 73.42 -11.38
C GLU A 1129 5.14 73.48 -12.31
N ILE A 1130 4.64 72.42 -12.95
CA ILE A 1130 4.55 70.98 -12.62
C ILE A 1130 5.00 70.13 -13.84
N PRO A 1131 5.75 69.03 -13.66
CA PRO A 1131 6.13 68.12 -14.75
C PRO A 1131 5.29 66.83 -14.82
N GLY A 1132 5.27 66.21 -16.01
CA GLY A 1132 5.14 64.74 -16.17
C GLY A 1132 3.74 64.17 -16.37
N GLU A 1133 3.49 63.62 -17.56
CA GLU A 1133 2.44 62.61 -17.78
C GLU A 1133 3.02 61.19 -17.64
N ASP A 1134 2.20 60.31 -17.06
CA ASP A 1134 2.14 58.85 -17.25
C ASP A 1134 3.18 57.91 -16.54
N ALA A 1135 2.78 56.63 -16.46
CA ALA A 1135 3.47 55.45 -15.95
C ALA A 1135 3.70 55.35 -14.42
N GLY A 1136 2.62 55.10 -13.64
CA GLY A 1136 2.72 54.76 -12.20
C GLY A 1136 1.43 54.32 -11.52
N GLN A 1137 1.02 53.06 -11.67
CA GLN A 1137 0.04 52.38 -10.78
C GLN A 1137 0.64 52.25 -9.36
N PRO A 1138 -0.13 52.25 -8.24
CA PRO A 1138 -1.33 51.41 -8.06
C PRO A 1138 -2.47 51.97 -7.14
N GLU A 1139 -3.43 51.09 -6.82
CA GLU A 1139 -4.36 51.08 -5.67
C GLU A 1139 -5.32 52.28 -5.42
N ILE A 1140 -6.52 52.17 -6.01
CA ILE A 1140 -7.81 52.68 -5.52
C ILE A 1140 -8.83 51.55 -5.71
N GLU A 1141 -9.73 51.19 -4.79
CA GLU A 1141 -9.81 51.43 -3.34
C GLU A 1141 -10.55 50.24 -2.70
N LYS A 1142 -10.28 49.94 -1.42
CA LYS A 1142 -11.13 49.06 -0.59
C LYS A 1142 -11.90 49.92 0.42
N GLU A 1143 -13.00 50.53 -0.02
CA GLU A 1143 -13.96 51.09 0.92
C GLU A 1143 -14.74 49.97 1.62
N LEU A 1144 -14.48 49.80 2.93
CA LEU A 1144 -15.49 49.42 3.93
C LEU A 1144 -14.88 49.48 5.33
N LYS A 1145 -15.05 50.61 6.03
CA LYS A 1145 -14.82 50.68 7.47
C LYS A 1145 -15.56 51.84 8.15
N ASP A 1146 -16.28 51.48 9.20
CA ASP A 1146 -16.81 52.36 10.28
C ASP A 1146 -17.85 53.43 9.85
N PRO A 1147 -18.61 54.05 10.79
CA PRO A 1147 -18.55 53.92 12.25
C PRO A 1147 -19.88 53.66 13.00
N SER A 1148 -19.76 53.51 14.33
CA SER A 1148 -20.77 53.75 15.38
C SER A 1148 -21.82 52.64 15.64
N CYS A 1149 -22.38 52.49 16.86
CA CYS A 1149 -22.21 53.27 18.10
C CYS A 1149 -22.37 52.43 19.41
N LEU A 1150 -22.23 53.09 20.57
CA LEU A 1150 -22.05 52.52 21.91
C LEU A 1150 -23.36 52.30 22.73
N GLU A 1151 -23.35 51.23 23.57
CA GLU A 1151 -23.84 51.16 24.98
C GLU A 1151 -25.34 51.41 25.36
N PRO A 1152 -25.80 51.15 26.62
CA PRO A 1152 -25.35 50.16 27.66
C PRO A 1152 -26.51 49.46 28.45
N LEU A 1153 -26.16 48.70 29.52
CA LEU A 1153 -27.02 48.24 30.67
C LEU A 1153 -28.03 47.09 30.36
N GLN A 1154 -28.47 46.21 31.29
CA GLN A 1154 -28.17 45.97 32.72
C GLN A 1154 -28.59 44.54 33.18
N LYS A 1155 -27.79 43.87 34.06
CA LYS A 1155 -28.19 42.95 35.17
C LYS A 1155 -29.04 41.68 34.85
N ASN A 1156 -29.28 40.66 35.72
CA ASN A 1156 -28.84 40.20 37.07
C ASN A 1156 -29.21 38.67 37.13
N ASP A 1157 -28.74 37.75 37.98
CA ASP A 1157 -27.66 37.65 39.00
C ASP A 1157 -26.75 36.44 38.59
N ALA A 1158 -26.22 35.43 39.34
CA ALA A 1158 -26.17 35.03 40.76
C ALA A 1158 -24.98 34.05 41.02
N CYS A 1159 -24.80 33.60 42.28
CA CYS A 1159 -23.88 32.51 42.71
C CYS A 1159 -24.61 31.58 43.73
N PRO A 1160 -24.00 30.50 44.29
CA PRO A 1160 -22.95 30.62 45.33
C PRO A 1160 -21.86 29.51 45.34
N GLU A 1161 -20.82 29.70 46.18
CA GLU A 1161 -20.08 28.73 47.05
C GLU A 1161 -19.55 27.36 46.47
N ASP A 1162 -18.41 26.78 46.86
CA ASP A 1162 -17.54 27.02 48.03
C ASP A 1162 -16.07 26.50 47.91
N GLU A 1163 -15.23 26.93 48.87
CA GLU A 1163 -14.00 26.32 49.45
C GLU A 1163 -12.73 25.87 48.66
N GLU A 1164 -11.67 25.72 49.48
CA GLU A 1164 -10.21 25.68 49.26
C GLU A 1164 -9.61 24.40 48.65
N GLY A 1165 -8.35 24.47 48.20
CA GLY A 1165 -7.51 23.30 47.89
C GLY A 1165 -6.06 23.66 47.51
N SER A 1166 -5.06 23.14 48.25
CA SER A 1166 -3.65 23.56 48.13
C SER A 1166 -2.66 22.42 47.85
N GLY A 1167 -1.63 22.70 47.04
CA GLY A 1167 -0.52 21.78 46.72
C GLY A 1167 -0.81 20.84 45.54
N GLY A 1168 0.18 20.18 44.95
CA GLY A 1168 1.62 20.19 45.26
C GLY A 1168 2.25 18.86 44.84
N ASP A 1169 3.34 18.93 44.05
CA ASP A 1169 3.89 17.88 43.15
C ASP A 1169 3.01 17.56 41.93
#